data_AF-A0A8D8BWS9-F1
#
_entry.id   AF-A0A8D8BWS9-F1
#
_cell.length_a   1.000
_cell.length_b   1.000
_cell.length_c   1.000
_cell.angle_alpha   90.00
_cell.angle_beta   90.00
_cell.angle_gamma   90.00
#
_symmetry.space_group_name_H-M   'P 1'
#
loop_
_entity.id
_entity.type
_entity.pdbx_description
1 polymer ?
#
loop_
_entity_poly.entity_id
_entity_poly.type
_entity_poly.pdbx_seq_one_letter_code
_entity_poly.pdbx_strand_id
1 'polypeptide(L)'
;MPRGGGLLGKVLLFSWNMTNLKNITGEQIGAYFGYSIATVDVDGDKLDDLIVGAPMHTEPNTEGKYETGRVYIIFQDKTNKFEGIETRDGVNSKARFGLSVCSLGDINLDGFGDFAVGAPYDGPNGNGAVYVYHGSPTGPLEKPSQVIFAEDIAGASRISTFGFSVAGGIDLDGNQYPDMVVGAYSTDKALVFKSRPVAVMEASTLFETENKLISLEDRNCTLRDRKQVPCTVVNSCMKYNGINVPPTLDIEVSWVLDSKKPRNPRMFFLNEEGRNIRNQSMRLYRGKLECRSERVYIAENIRDKITPLEAEMKYNLRQTASSQQRRRRATVEPILDQNRGTVQKDSINIQKNCGPDNVCIPDLRLQVNTVDEYLLGSGKLLGIDVLISNLGEDAFEAGFYMTIPSELNFRRVEKIGEIKDTPILCTTPLGATNGTLKCDIGNPLSSGKVVNFKVLLSPSIKVGMAPSYDFYMEANSTNPEADGGHSDNVFKKSIGITIKTDLSISGVSLPEEFLYNYTEFRTLEEAETEHHLGPQVVHIYEIRNEGPSTIDEAEFFVLWPYETNDGDPLMYLLVPPETSGNIKCQPSSYINTRDLVVENPRKSYLEKVGASSVNHDSSSYASRTEYRGSSGAGSGISGIHRETTVGGSSSSSSASSSRGAAAQRTNTVLTETDKRRLDAEEEQESTGDASYVHRQRAESASQYSAAVAASQQRGSGASGQGSYSRGSSAS
;
A
#
# COMPACT_ATOMS: atom_id res chain seq x y z
N MET A 1 33.22 -34.75 9.53
CA MET A 1 31.93 -34.55 8.82
C MET A 1 30.97 -35.64 9.27
N PRO A 2 29.83 -35.30 9.88
CA PRO A 2 28.87 -36.28 10.39
C PRO A 2 28.23 -37.06 9.23
N ARG A 3 28.27 -38.40 9.33
CA ARG A 3 27.84 -39.33 8.27
C ARG A 3 26.96 -40.49 8.78
N GLY A 4 26.60 -40.47 10.07
CA GLY A 4 25.76 -41.48 10.69
C GLY A 4 24.36 -41.54 10.06
N GLY A 5 23.68 -42.68 10.19
CA GLY A 5 22.29 -42.83 9.72
C GLY A 5 22.13 -42.70 8.19
N GLY A 6 23.12 -43.14 7.40
CA GLY A 6 23.04 -43.06 5.94
C GLY A 6 23.13 -41.63 5.41
N LEU A 7 24.10 -40.84 5.90
CA LEU A 7 24.31 -39.43 5.55
C LEU A 7 23.25 -38.44 6.05
N LEU A 8 22.25 -38.90 6.81
CA LEU A 8 21.32 -38.03 7.55
C LEU A 8 22.00 -37.26 8.69
N GLY A 9 23.08 -37.82 9.24
CA GLY A 9 23.71 -37.33 10.47
C GLY A 9 23.03 -37.92 11.70
N LYS A 10 23.80 -38.11 12.78
CA LYS A 10 23.33 -38.78 13.99
C LYS A 10 24.09 -38.31 15.22
N VAL A 11 23.36 -38.06 16.31
CA VAL A 11 23.89 -37.81 17.65
C VAL A 11 23.60 -39.02 18.53
N LEU A 12 24.61 -39.44 19.29
CA LEU A 12 24.55 -40.61 20.18
C LEU A 12 24.78 -40.14 21.61
N LEU A 13 23.84 -40.43 22.50
CA LEU A 13 23.96 -40.14 23.92
C LEU A 13 24.42 -41.41 24.63
N PHE A 14 25.50 -41.30 25.39
CA PHE A 14 26.06 -42.38 26.19
C PHE A 14 26.07 -41.98 27.66
N SER A 15 25.83 -42.97 28.52
CA SER A 15 26.12 -42.82 29.95
C SER A 15 27.63 -42.91 30.21
N TRP A 16 28.05 -42.58 31.44
CA TRP A 16 29.44 -42.61 31.87
C TRP A 16 30.14 -43.98 31.67
N ASN A 17 29.37 -45.07 31.64
CA ASN A 17 29.88 -46.44 31.40
C ASN A 17 29.78 -46.87 29.92
N MET A 18 29.59 -45.92 29.00
CA MET A 18 29.45 -46.14 27.55
C MET A 18 28.20 -46.94 27.13
N THR A 19 27.19 -47.07 27.99
CA THR A 19 25.89 -47.61 27.56
C THR A 19 25.16 -46.56 26.73
N ASN A 20 24.74 -46.94 25.52
CA ASN A 20 23.94 -46.08 24.64
C ASN A 20 22.56 -45.84 25.28
N LEU A 21 22.25 -44.58 25.54
CA LEU A 21 20.98 -44.15 26.13
C LEU A 21 19.97 -43.78 25.04
N LYS A 22 20.41 -43.01 24.05
CA LYS A 22 19.54 -42.48 23.00
C LYS A 22 20.30 -42.25 21.71
N ASN A 23 19.60 -42.45 20.62
CA ASN A 23 20.04 -42.23 19.25
C ASN A 23 19.12 -41.21 18.60
N ILE A 24 19.65 -40.08 18.17
CA ILE A 24 18.90 -39.01 17.52
C ILE A 24 19.44 -38.87 16.09
N THR A 25 18.57 -39.00 15.10
CA THR A 25 18.96 -38.97 13.67
C THR A 25 18.41 -37.72 13.01
N GLY A 26 19.18 -37.09 12.15
CA GLY A 26 18.74 -35.92 11.39
C GLY A 26 17.70 -36.28 10.32
N GLU A 27 17.00 -35.26 9.82
CA GLU A 27 15.89 -35.42 8.88
C GLU A 27 16.32 -35.35 7.41
N GLN A 28 17.42 -34.65 7.11
CA GLN A 28 17.84 -34.34 5.74
C GLN A 28 19.24 -34.87 5.44
N ILE A 29 19.36 -35.59 4.32
CA ILE A 29 20.63 -36.15 3.83
C ILE A 29 21.57 -35.00 3.47
N GLY A 30 22.81 -35.05 3.95
CA GLY A 30 23.83 -34.04 3.62
C GLY A 30 23.71 -32.74 4.42
N ALA A 31 22.70 -32.58 5.28
CA ALA A 31 22.55 -31.38 6.13
C ALA A 31 23.61 -31.27 7.25
N TYR A 32 24.36 -32.35 7.47
CA TYR A 32 25.41 -32.47 8.48
C TYR A 32 24.88 -32.33 9.92
N PHE A 33 23.72 -32.91 10.21
CA PHE A 33 23.19 -32.98 11.57
C PHE A 33 24.18 -33.64 12.54
N GLY A 34 24.48 -32.95 13.64
CA GLY A 34 25.50 -33.37 14.61
C GLY A 34 26.90 -32.83 14.30
N TYR A 35 27.01 -31.76 13.50
CA TYR A 35 28.31 -31.12 13.22
C TYR A 35 28.86 -30.42 14.47
N SER A 36 27.99 -29.71 15.17
CA SER A 36 28.26 -29.00 16.41
C SER A 36 27.19 -29.36 17.44
N ILE A 37 27.57 -29.40 18.72
CA ILE A 37 26.70 -29.81 19.82
C ILE A 37 26.99 -28.92 21.03
N ALA A 38 25.95 -28.49 21.73
CA ALA A 38 26.03 -27.85 23.04
C ALA A 38 24.91 -28.37 23.96
N THR A 39 25.10 -28.22 25.26
CA THR A 39 24.10 -28.56 26.29
C THR A 39 23.83 -27.34 27.17
N VAL A 40 22.56 -27.04 27.42
CA VAL A 40 22.13 -25.92 28.25
C VAL A 40 20.66 -26.12 28.62
N ASP A 41 20.28 -25.79 29.86
CA ASP A 41 18.89 -25.74 30.34
C ASP A 41 18.21 -24.49 29.78
N VAL A 42 17.56 -24.59 28.62
CA VAL A 42 17.02 -23.42 27.89
C VAL A 42 15.62 -23.04 28.40
N ASP A 43 14.89 -24.01 28.95
CA ASP A 43 13.53 -23.83 29.45
C ASP A 43 13.44 -23.61 30.98
N GLY A 44 14.57 -23.70 31.68
CA GLY A 44 14.69 -23.40 33.12
C GLY A 44 14.13 -24.51 34.01
N ASP A 45 14.01 -25.74 33.50
CA ASP A 45 13.47 -26.88 34.22
C ASP A 45 14.52 -27.64 35.07
N LYS A 46 15.78 -27.20 34.99
CA LYS A 46 16.99 -27.76 35.62
C LYS A 46 17.52 -29.05 34.98
N LEU A 47 17.04 -29.40 33.79
CA LEU A 47 17.58 -30.48 32.98
C LEU A 47 18.33 -29.89 31.78
N ASP A 48 19.43 -30.52 31.39
CA ASP A 48 20.19 -30.04 30.23
C ASP A 48 19.44 -30.39 28.93
N ASP A 49 19.15 -29.39 28.10
CA ASP A 49 18.67 -29.58 26.74
C ASP A 49 19.84 -29.72 25.77
N LEU A 50 19.58 -30.35 24.62
CA LEU A 50 20.58 -30.60 23.59
C LEU A 50 20.39 -29.67 22.40
N ILE A 51 21.43 -28.91 22.07
CA ILE A 51 21.48 -28.06 20.89
C ILE A 51 22.36 -28.71 19.84
N VAL A 52 21.84 -28.91 18.63
CA VAL A 52 22.52 -29.63 17.55
C VAL A 52 22.55 -28.82 16.26
N GLY A 53 23.73 -28.55 15.73
CA GLY A 53 23.90 -27.87 14.45
C GLY A 53 23.84 -28.80 13.24
N ALA A 54 23.17 -28.32 12.19
CA ALA A 54 23.11 -28.89 10.84
C ALA A 54 23.41 -27.78 9.81
N PRO A 55 24.67 -27.36 9.67
CA PRO A 55 25.05 -26.16 8.92
C PRO A 55 24.80 -26.22 7.40
N MET A 56 24.59 -27.41 6.85
CA MET A 56 24.32 -27.59 5.41
C MET A 56 22.83 -27.80 5.13
N HIS A 57 21.96 -27.61 6.13
CA HIS A 57 20.52 -27.75 5.94
C HIS A 57 20.00 -26.77 4.88
N THR A 58 19.07 -27.26 4.06
CA THR A 58 18.43 -26.50 2.99
C THR A 58 16.91 -26.62 3.08
N GLU A 59 16.21 -25.48 3.07
CA GLU A 59 14.75 -25.48 2.97
C GLU A 59 14.28 -25.66 1.51
N PRO A 60 13.40 -26.63 1.20
CA PRO A 60 13.05 -26.95 -0.19
C PRO A 60 12.20 -25.91 -0.94
N ASN A 61 11.56 -24.95 -0.23
CA ASN A 61 10.38 -24.24 -0.75
C ASN A 61 10.58 -22.74 -1.04
N THR A 62 11.81 -22.21 -0.99
CA THR A 62 12.06 -20.79 -1.25
C THR A 62 12.97 -20.60 -2.47
N GLU A 63 12.50 -19.83 -3.45
CA GLU A 63 13.23 -19.47 -4.68
C GLU A 63 14.65 -18.98 -4.36
N GLY A 64 15.65 -19.83 -4.61
CA GLY A 64 17.08 -19.48 -4.53
C GLY A 64 17.76 -19.59 -3.16
N LYS A 65 17.08 -20.07 -2.11
CA LYS A 65 17.75 -20.36 -0.82
C LYS A 65 18.27 -21.79 -0.73
N TYR A 66 19.55 -21.94 -0.43
CA TYR A 66 20.19 -23.24 -0.23
C TYR A 66 21.33 -23.12 0.78
N GLU A 67 21.57 -24.18 1.53
CA GLU A 67 22.58 -24.24 2.59
C GLU A 67 22.46 -23.07 3.59
N THR A 68 21.23 -22.77 4.01
CA THR A 68 20.99 -21.73 5.01
C THR A 68 21.48 -22.17 6.39
N GLY A 69 21.41 -23.47 6.67
CA GLY A 69 21.77 -24.07 7.95
C GLY A 69 20.62 -24.02 8.96
N ARG A 70 20.62 -24.98 9.89
CA ARG A 70 19.60 -25.16 10.92
C ARG A 70 20.27 -25.57 12.24
N VAL A 71 19.69 -25.12 13.35
CA VAL A 71 19.98 -25.63 14.69
C VAL A 71 18.71 -26.28 15.25
N TYR A 72 18.88 -27.44 15.87
CA TYR A 72 17.82 -28.17 16.56
C TYR A 72 18.00 -27.99 18.07
N ILE A 73 16.92 -27.70 18.78
CA ILE A 73 16.86 -27.63 20.23
C ILE A 73 16.01 -28.80 20.67
N ILE A 74 16.59 -29.71 21.44
CA ILE A 74 15.98 -30.98 21.80
C ILE A 74 15.87 -31.04 23.32
N PHE A 75 14.64 -30.87 23.80
CA PHE A 75 14.33 -30.76 25.22
C PHE A 75 14.41 -32.11 25.92
N GLN A 76 14.99 -32.10 27.11
CA GLN A 76 15.02 -33.26 27.99
C GLN A 76 13.82 -33.24 28.93
N ASP A 77 13.06 -34.33 29.00
CA ASP A 77 12.00 -34.48 29.99
C ASP A 77 12.48 -35.13 31.29
N LYS A 78 11.65 -35.06 32.33
CA LYS A 78 11.90 -35.67 33.65
C LYS A 78 12.03 -37.20 33.62
N THR A 79 11.70 -37.85 32.50
CA THR A 79 11.87 -39.29 32.28
C THR A 79 13.15 -39.60 31.47
N ASN A 80 14.03 -38.61 31.28
CA ASN A 80 15.24 -38.67 30.47
C ASN A 80 14.98 -38.97 28.98
N LYS A 81 13.81 -38.57 28.47
CA LYS A 81 13.51 -38.64 27.04
C LYS A 81 13.77 -37.30 26.38
N PHE A 82 14.18 -37.40 25.12
CA PHE A 82 14.50 -36.29 24.22
C PHE A 82 13.49 -36.31 23.08
N GLU A 83 12.31 -35.73 23.32
CA GLU A 83 11.15 -35.82 22.41
C GLU A 83 10.64 -34.44 21.94
N GLY A 84 10.77 -33.39 22.74
CA GLY A 84 10.46 -32.02 22.29
C GLY A 84 11.56 -31.52 21.38
N ILE A 85 11.27 -31.28 20.10
CA ILE A 85 12.23 -30.75 19.12
C ILE A 85 11.71 -29.43 18.57
N GLU A 86 12.52 -28.39 18.73
CA GLU A 86 12.38 -27.11 18.07
C GLU A 86 13.53 -26.83 17.11
N THR A 87 13.34 -25.91 16.18
CA THR A 87 14.36 -25.53 15.21
C THR A 87 14.52 -24.02 15.12
N ARG A 88 15.76 -23.58 14.84
CA ARG A 88 16.06 -22.22 14.42
C ARG A 88 16.82 -22.28 13.11
N ASP A 89 16.35 -21.50 12.13
CA ASP A 89 16.83 -21.57 10.75
C ASP A 89 17.65 -20.34 10.38
N GLY A 90 18.71 -20.57 9.61
CA GLY A 90 19.48 -19.51 8.99
C GLY A 90 18.67 -18.80 7.92
N VAL A 91 18.91 -17.50 7.75
CA VAL A 91 18.13 -16.67 6.81
C VAL A 91 18.77 -16.65 5.42
N ASN A 92 20.11 -16.65 5.35
CA ASN A 92 20.89 -16.40 4.16
C ASN A 92 21.52 -17.67 3.59
N SER A 93 21.53 -17.80 2.26
CA SER A 93 22.14 -18.94 1.57
C SER A 93 23.63 -19.01 1.84
N LYS A 94 24.18 -20.23 1.97
CA LYS A 94 25.61 -20.50 2.24
C LYS A 94 26.16 -19.90 3.54
N ALA A 95 25.32 -19.28 4.38
CA ALA A 95 25.75 -18.70 5.66
C ALA A 95 26.29 -19.75 6.63
N ARG A 96 25.84 -21.01 6.47
CA ARG A 96 26.15 -22.15 7.32
C ARG A 96 25.81 -21.90 8.78
N PHE A 97 24.60 -21.39 9.02
CA PHE A 97 24.07 -21.20 10.37
C PHE A 97 24.06 -22.54 11.13
N GLY A 98 24.58 -22.55 12.37
CA GLY A 98 24.75 -23.78 13.15
C GLY A 98 26.10 -24.46 12.96
N LEU A 99 27.07 -23.83 12.28
CA LEU A 99 28.41 -24.38 12.15
C LEU A 99 29.11 -24.47 13.52
N SER A 100 28.94 -23.45 14.35
CA SER A 100 29.30 -23.53 15.77
C SER A 100 28.08 -23.26 16.63
N VAL A 101 27.96 -23.97 17.75
CA VAL A 101 26.97 -23.72 18.79
C VAL A 101 27.69 -23.74 20.13
N CYS A 102 27.27 -22.89 21.05
CA CYS A 102 27.89 -22.80 22.37
C CYS A 102 26.85 -22.39 23.43
N SER A 103 26.89 -23.05 24.59
CA SER A 103 26.17 -22.60 25.77
C SER A 103 26.82 -21.32 26.31
N LEU A 104 26.00 -20.31 26.57
CA LEU A 104 26.43 -19.07 27.20
C LEU A 104 26.17 -19.09 28.72
N GLY A 105 25.60 -20.18 29.25
CA GLY A 105 24.94 -20.14 30.55
C GLY A 105 23.79 -19.14 30.52
N ASP A 106 23.45 -18.56 31.66
CA ASP A 106 22.47 -17.48 31.77
C ASP A 106 23.19 -16.13 31.58
N ILE A 107 23.23 -15.61 30.35
CA ILE A 107 24.02 -14.43 29.96
C ILE A 107 23.38 -13.12 30.42
N ASN A 108 22.07 -13.13 30.69
CA ASN A 108 21.31 -11.97 31.14
C ASN A 108 20.85 -12.07 32.62
N LEU A 109 21.10 -13.20 33.28
CA LEU A 109 20.73 -13.55 34.66
C LEU A 109 19.21 -13.52 34.90
N ASP A 110 18.42 -13.99 33.93
CA ASP A 110 16.97 -14.05 34.02
C ASP A 110 16.42 -15.40 34.52
N GLY A 111 17.30 -16.38 34.73
CA GLY A 111 16.99 -17.71 35.24
C GLY A 111 16.91 -18.80 34.17
N PHE A 112 17.10 -18.47 32.89
CA PHE A 112 17.09 -19.41 31.77
C PHE A 112 18.46 -19.49 31.11
N GLY A 113 18.79 -20.65 30.55
CA GLY A 113 20.04 -20.84 29.84
C GLY A 113 19.98 -20.33 28.41
N ASP A 114 21.04 -19.66 28.00
CA ASP A 114 21.18 -19.01 26.70
C ASP A 114 22.25 -19.70 25.85
N PHE A 115 22.19 -19.48 24.54
CA PHE A 115 23.18 -20.03 23.63
C PHE A 115 23.51 -19.10 22.47
N ALA A 116 24.70 -19.29 21.91
CA ALA A 116 25.18 -18.64 20.71
C ALA A 116 25.25 -19.63 19.54
N VAL A 117 24.96 -19.14 18.34
CA VAL A 117 25.09 -19.86 17.07
C VAL A 117 25.96 -19.06 16.12
N GLY A 118 27.02 -19.67 15.61
CA GLY A 118 27.88 -19.07 14.59
C GLY A 118 27.42 -19.39 13.17
N ALA A 119 27.52 -18.37 12.31
CA ALA A 119 27.29 -18.43 10.87
C ALA A 119 28.46 -17.71 10.16
N PRO A 120 29.61 -18.39 9.98
CA PRO A 120 30.86 -17.75 9.57
C PRO A 120 30.89 -17.11 8.18
N TYR A 121 29.86 -17.34 7.38
CA TYR A 121 29.74 -16.81 6.02
C TYR A 121 28.49 -15.93 5.85
N ASP A 122 27.83 -15.57 6.95
CA ASP A 122 26.71 -14.65 6.97
C ASP A 122 27.15 -13.17 6.99
N GLY A 123 26.19 -12.25 6.96
CA GLY A 123 26.38 -10.81 7.00
C GLY A 123 26.42 -10.16 5.60
N PRO A 124 26.38 -8.81 5.53
CA PRO A 124 26.27 -8.08 4.27
C PRO A 124 27.36 -8.39 3.24
N ASN A 125 28.56 -8.73 3.71
CA ASN A 125 29.69 -9.10 2.84
C ASN A 125 30.14 -10.56 3.03
N GLY A 126 29.37 -11.38 3.76
CA GLY A 126 29.73 -12.77 4.05
C GLY A 126 30.95 -12.94 4.97
N ASN A 127 31.27 -11.95 5.82
CA ASN A 127 32.41 -12.03 6.72
C ASN A 127 32.14 -12.83 8.00
N GLY A 128 30.86 -13.14 8.26
CA GLY A 128 30.40 -13.96 9.35
C GLY A 128 29.60 -13.20 10.40
N ALA A 129 28.75 -13.94 11.11
CA ALA A 129 27.93 -13.45 12.19
C ALA A 129 27.83 -14.47 13.35
N VAL A 130 27.48 -13.96 14.53
CA VAL A 130 27.07 -14.76 15.68
C VAL A 130 25.70 -14.29 16.16
N TYR A 131 24.81 -15.26 16.38
CA TYR A 131 23.44 -15.07 16.83
C TYR A 131 23.33 -15.52 18.28
N VAL A 132 22.76 -14.69 19.14
CA VAL A 132 22.50 -15.02 20.54
C VAL A 132 21.01 -15.24 20.71
N TYR A 133 20.64 -16.33 21.37
CA TYR A 133 19.26 -16.68 21.70
C TYR A 133 19.13 -16.77 23.21
N HIS A 134 18.17 -16.02 23.76
CA HIS A 134 17.82 -16.16 25.16
C HIS A 134 16.87 -17.34 25.37
N GLY A 135 17.03 -18.03 26.49
CA GLY A 135 16.09 -19.03 26.99
C GLY A 135 14.79 -18.41 27.49
N SER A 136 13.77 -19.25 27.71
CA SER A 136 12.50 -18.84 28.30
C SER A 136 11.70 -20.07 28.76
N PRO A 137 10.65 -19.92 29.59
CA PRO A 137 9.84 -21.06 30.07
C PRO A 137 9.20 -21.91 28.97
N THR A 138 9.13 -21.40 27.74
CA THR A 138 8.56 -22.11 26.58
C THR A 138 9.64 -22.50 25.57
N GLY A 139 10.91 -22.55 25.97
CA GLY A 139 12.05 -22.72 25.08
C GLY A 139 12.66 -21.39 24.63
N PRO A 140 13.65 -21.40 23.72
CA PRO A 140 14.35 -20.18 23.35
C PRO A 140 13.47 -19.21 22.54
N LEU A 141 13.81 -17.92 22.55
CA LEU A 141 13.11 -16.94 21.72
C LEU A 141 13.11 -17.34 20.22
N GLU A 142 12.00 -17.08 19.52
CA GLU A 142 11.91 -17.34 18.07
C GLU A 142 12.94 -16.52 17.28
N LYS A 143 13.16 -15.28 17.70
CA LYS A 143 14.13 -14.36 17.11
C LYS A 143 15.37 -14.26 18.00
N PRO A 144 16.57 -14.10 17.40
CA PRO A 144 17.78 -13.86 18.17
C PRO A 144 17.63 -12.57 19.00
N SER A 145 18.04 -12.61 20.27
CA SER A 145 18.07 -11.43 21.13
C SER A 145 19.14 -10.44 20.70
N GLN A 146 20.23 -10.95 20.12
CA GLN A 146 21.30 -10.14 19.54
C GLN A 146 21.91 -10.84 18.34
N VAL A 147 22.28 -10.05 17.32
CA VAL A 147 23.11 -10.51 16.20
C VAL A 147 24.35 -9.63 16.15
N ILE A 148 25.52 -10.26 16.06
CA ILE A 148 26.81 -9.59 15.97
C ILE A 148 27.39 -9.90 14.60
N PHE A 149 27.41 -8.92 13.71
CA PHE A 149 28.07 -9.03 12.42
C PHE A 149 29.54 -8.64 12.53
N ALA A 150 30.41 -9.31 11.78
CA ALA A 150 31.83 -9.00 11.73
C ALA A 150 32.10 -7.53 11.34
N GLU A 151 31.25 -6.97 10.48
CA GLU A 151 31.33 -5.61 9.97
C GLU A 151 31.07 -4.53 11.04
N ASP A 152 30.28 -4.84 12.07
CA ASP A 152 29.88 -3.88 13.11
C ASP A 152 30.97 -3.70 14.18
N ILE A 153 32.04 -4.49 14.11
CA ILE A 153 33.11 -4.53 15.12
C ILE A 153 34.11 -3.39 14.86
N ALA A 154 33.88 -2.27 15.55
CA ALA A 154 34.75 -1.09 15.48
C ALA A 154 36.19 -1.40 15.91
N GLY A 155 37.16 -0.90 15.15
CA GLY A 155 38.59 -1.00 15.48
C GLY A 155 39.27 -2.30 15.04
N ALA A 156 38.54 -3.25 14.47
CA ALA A 156 39.11 -4.47 13.90
C ALA A 156 39.05 -4.42 12.36
N SER A 157 40.18 -4.13 11.71
CA SER A 157 40.23 -4.09 10.24
C SER A 157 40.29 -5.51 9.66
N ARG A 158 39.40 -5.83 8.70
CA ARG A 158 39.34 -7.11 7.97
C ARG A 158 39.17 -8.32 8.89
N ILE A 159 37.92 -8.66 9.20
CA ILE A 159 37.54 -9.91 9.84
C ILE A 159 36.83 -10.74 8.77
N SER A 160 37.16 -12.03 8.66
CA SER A 160 36.39 -12.99 7.88
C SER A 160 36.31 -14.32 8.63
N THR A 161 35.34 -15.17 8.27
CA THR A 161 35.00 -16.41 9.00
C THR A 161 34.62 -16.19 10.47
N PHE A 162 34.09 -15.02 10.81
CA PHE A 162 33.68 -14.67 12.17
C PHE A 162 32.52 -15.55 12.65
N GLY A 163 32.70 -16.26 13.76
CA GLY A 163 31.70 -17.23 14.24
C GLY A 163 32.01 -18.66 13.81
N PHE A 164 33.18 -18.92 13.22
CA PHE A 164 33.60 -20.29 12.91
C PHE A 164 33.77 -21.15 14.17
N SER A 165 34.26 -20.53 15.24
CA SER A 165 34.25 -21.10 16.59
C SER A 165 33.71 -20.08 17.59
N VAL A 166 32.95 -20.56 18.55
CA VAL A 166 32.37 -19.76 19.63
C VAL A 166 32.55 -20.51 20.94
N ALA A 167 32.96 -19.80 21.98
CA ALA A 167 33.07 -20.31 23.35
C ALA A 167 32.50 -19.25 24.31
N GLY A 168 31.77 -19.66 25.34
CA GLY A 168 31.17 -18.76 26.33
C GLY A 168 30.90 -19.46 27.66
N GLY A 169 30.04 -18.86 28.48
CA GLY A 169 29.62 -19.44 29.77
C GLY A 169 30.56 -19.15 30.94
N ILE A 170 31.55 -18.28 30.76
CA ILE A 170 32.52 -17.92 31.81
C ILE A 170 32.66 -16.40 31.85
N ASP A 171 32.55 -15.81 33.03
CA ASP A 171 32.87 -14.40 33.29
C ASP A 171 34.39 -14.18 33.26
N LEU A 172 34.87 -13.36 32.30
CA LEU A 172 36.29 -13.09 32.10
C LEU A 172 36.75 -11.78 32.76
N ASP A 173 35.82 -10.94 33.23
CA ASP A 173 36.14 -9.62 33.77
C ASP A 173 35.62 -9.34 35.18
N GLY A 174 35.02 -10.33 35.82
CA GLY A 174 34.59 -10.31 37.20
C GLY A 174 33.32 -9.50 37.41
N ASN A 175 32.52 -9.29 36.37
CA ASN A 175 31.29 -8.52 36.45
C ASN A 175 30.05 -9.36 36.82
N GLN A 176 30.21 -10.67 37.01
CA GLN A 176 29.21 -11.70 37.32
C GLN A 176 28.34 -12.15 36.16
N TYR A 177 28.51 -11.60 34.97
CA TYR A 177 27.84 -12.04 33.75
C TYR A 177 28.79 -12.89 32.91
N PRO A 178 28.35 -14.04 32.37
CA PRO A 178 29.16 -14.83 31.44
C PRO A 178 29.56 -14.03 30.21
N ASP A 179 30.80 -14.19 29.75
CA ASP A 179 31.33 -13.56 28.54
C ASP A 179 31.41 -14.55 27.37
N MET A 180 31.71 -14.04 26.18
CA MET A 180 31.82 -14.84 24.96
C MET A 180 33.13 -14.53 24.19
N VAL A 181 33.72 -15.55 23.58
CA VAL A 181 34.87 -15.46 22.68
C VAL A 181 34.50 -16.03 21.33
N VAL A 182 34.81 -15.29 20.26
CA VAL A 182 34.49 -15.66 18.88
C VAL A 182 35.76 -15.75 18.04
N GLY A 183 35.97 -16.87 17.37
CA GLY A 183 37.08 -17.10 16.45
C GLY A 183 36.77 -16.68 15.01
N ALA A 184 37.79 -16.16 14.34
CA ALA A 184 37.80 -15.74 12.94
C ALA A 184 39.12 -16.19 12.29
N TYR A 185 39.23 -17.49 12.01
CA TYR A 185 40.51 -18.16 11.77
C TYR A 185 41.21 -17.67 10.49
N SER A 186 40.46 -17.33 9.43
CA SER A 186 41.04 -16.84 8.16
C SER A 186 41.76 -15.51 8.29
N THR A 187 41.55 -14.81 9.41
CA THR A 187 42.20 -13.53 9.73
C THR A 187 43.06 -13.59 10.99
N ASP A 188 43.34 -14.80 11.49
CA ASP A 188 44.17 -15.07 12.68
C ASP A 188 43.69 -14.32 13.94
N LYS A 189 42.37 -14.21 14.11
CA LYS A 189 41.76 -13.43 15.21
C LYS A 189 40.87 -14.25 16.12
N ALA A 190 40.91 -13.91 17.39
CA ALA A 190 39.93 -14.27 18.41
C ALA A 190 39.46 -12.99 19.11
N LEU A 191 38.16 -12.78 19.19
CA LEU A 191 37.55 -11.57 19.72
C LEU A 191 36.80 -11.90 21.01
N VAL A 192 37.04 -11.11 22.06
CA VAL A 192 36.38 -11.26 23.36
C VAL A 192 35.27 -10.23 23.49
N PHE A 193 34.05 -10.70 23.74
CA PHE A 193 32.85 -9.92 23.99
C PHE A 193 32.49 -10.03 25.46
N LYS A 194 32.43 -8.87 26.11
CA LYS A 194 32.08 -8.75 27.53
C LYS A 194 30.60 -8.45 27.67
N SER A 195 29.93 -9.18 28.53
CA SER A 195 28.51 -8.98 28.82
C SER A 195 28.29 -7.73 29.68
N ARG A 196 27.15 -7.07 29.46
CA ARG A 196 26.79 -5.82 30.14
C ARG A 196 25.89 -6.13 31.33
N PRO A 197 26.07 -5.50 32.51
CA PRO A 197 25.14 -5.67 33.61
C PRO A 197 23.70 -5.28 33.23
N VAL A 198 22.74 -6.15 33.52
CA VAL A 198 21.34 -5.98 33.12
C VAL A 198 20.53 -5.31 34.23
N ALA A 199 19.97 -4.14 33.93
CA ALA A 199 19.06 -3.41 34.79
C ALA A 199 17.61 -3.80 34.49
N VAL A 200 17.03 -4.57 35.41
CA VAL A 200 15.64 -5.01 35.36
C VAL A 200 14.75 -3.89 35.87
N MET A 201 13.91 -3.35 34.99
CA MET A 201 12.97 -2.27 35.29
C MET A 201 11.59 -2.82 35.65
N GLU A 202 11.06 -2.35 36.78
CA GLU A 202 9.66 -2.46 37.19
C GLU A 202 9.02 -1.08 36.97
N ALA A 203 8.29 -0.92 35.88
CA ALA A 203 7.69 0.35 35.51
C ALA A 203 6.19 0.18 35.27
N SER A 204 5.40 1.18 35.66
CA SER A 204 3.96 1.23 35.42
C SER A 204 3.53 2.67 35.14
N THR A 205 2.50 2.82 34.32
CA THR A 205 1.81 4.08 34.12
C THR A 205 0.33 3.80 34.21
N LEU A 206 -0.38 4.45 35.11
CA LEU A 206 -1.76 4.14 35.43
C LEU A 206 -2.57 5.42 35.64
N PHE A 207 -3.77 5.48 35.10
CA PHE A 207 -4.75 6.47 35.49
C PHE A 207 -5.26 6.17 36.90
N GLU A 208 -5.33 7.21 37.74
CA GLU A 208 -5.75 7.10 39.15
C GLU A 208 -7.23 6.75 39.32
N THR A 209 -8.04 6.83 38.25
CA THR A 209 -9.47 6.51 38.29
C THR A 209 -9.73 5.00 38.36
N GLU A 210 -10.47 4.54 39.37
CA GLU A 210 -10.83 3.12 39.56
C GLU A 210 -11.71 2.58 38.41
N ASN A 211 -12.71 3.34 37.98
CA ASN A 211 -13.67 2.89 36.96
C ASN A 211 -13.13 2.97 35.53
N LYS A 212 -11.89 3.44 35.32
CA LYS A 212 -11.31 3.72 33.99
C LYS A 212 -12.21 4.56 33.06
N LEU A 213 -13.06 5.39 33.65
CA LEU A 213 -14.00 6.27 32.95
C LEU A 213 -13.70 7.74 33.28
N ILE A 214 -13.90 8.62 32.30
CA ILE A 214 -13.84 10.06 32.49
C ILE A 214 -15.09 10.74 31.92
N SER A 215 -15.80 11.47 32.78
CA SER A 215 -16.92 12.32 32.37
C SER A 215 -16.41 13.63 31.77
N LEU A 216 -17.02 14.07 30.67
CA LEU A 216 -16.75 15.40 30.09
C LEU A 216 -17.53 16.53 30.79
N GLU A 217 -18.46 16.17 31.67
CA GLU A 217 -19.27 17.11 32.46
C GLU A 217 -18.53 17.55 33.73
N ASP A 218 -17.70 16.65 34.29
CA ASP A 218 -16.93 16.88 35.51
C ASP A 218 -15.69 17.75 35.24
N ARG A 219 -15.89 19.07 35.20
CA ARG A 219 -14.86 20.06 34.85
C ARG A 219 -14.09 20.59 36.07
N ASN A 220 -13.38 19.70 36.75
CA ASN A 220 -12.70 20.00 38.02
C ASN A 220 -11.38 20.77 37.88
N CYS A 221 -10.83 20.93 36.67
CA CYS A 221 -9.59 21.67 36.45
C CYS A 221 -9.83 23.00 35.76
N THR A 222 -8.95 23.96 36.03
CA THR A 222 -8.98 25.29 35.41
C THR A 222 -7.71 25.53 34.62
N LEU A 223 -7.86 25.91 33.35
CA LEU A 223 -6.77 26.39 32.50
C LEU A 223 -6.36 27.83 32.89
N ARG A 224 -5.22 28.28 32.37
CA ARG A 224 -4.69 29.66 32.54
C ARG A 224 -5.71 30.72 32.13
N ASP A 225 -6.51 30.43 31.11
CA ASP A 225 -7.60 31.29 30.61
C ASP A 225 -8.87 31.24 31.49
N ARG A 226 -8.79 30.68 32.70
CA ARG A 226 -9.91 30.45 33.65
C ARG A 226 -11.03 29.55 33.12
N LYS A 227 -10.77 28.83 32.04
CA LYS A 227 -11.69 27.89 31.45
C LYS A 227 -11.69 26.58 32.23
N GLN A 228 -12.88 26.11 32.63
CA GLN A 228 -13.04 24.84 33.33
C GLN A 228 -13.03 23.67 32.34
N VAL A 229 -12.19 22.67 32.60
CA VAL A 229 -11.98 21.50 31.74
C VAL A 229 -12.00 20.18 32.52
N PRO A 230 -12.43 19.07 31.89
CA PRO A 230 -12.31 17.74 32.48
C PRO A 230 -10.86 17.33 32.62
N CYS A 231 -10.51 16.69 33.73
CA CYS A 231 -9.14 16.28 34.01
C CYS A 231 -9.06 15.03 34.88
N THR A 232 -7.91 14.37 34.79
CA THR A 232 -7.55 13.20 35.61
C THR A 232 -6.05 13.24 35.91
N VAL A 233 -5.58 12.27 36.69
CA VAL A 233 -4.17 12.12 37.06
C VAL A 233 -3.64 10.81 36.48
N VAL A 234 -2.48 10.91 35.82
CA VAL A 234 -1.69 9.77 35.39
C VAL A 234 -0.54 9.61 36.37
N ASN A 235 -0.47 8.46 37.04
CA ASN A 235 0.60 8.13 37.96
C ASN A 235 1.57 7.13 37.29
N SER A 236 2.83 7.54 37.16
CA SER A 236 3.88 6.72 36.57
C SER A 236 4.92 6.38 37.63
N CYS A 237 5.15 5.10 37.87
CA CYS A 237 6.09 4.61 38.88
C CYS A 237 7.17 3.75 38.25
N MET A 238 8.40 3.89 38.75
CA MET A 238 9.57 3.17 38.24
C MET A 238 10.47 2.73 39.39
N LYS A 239 10.93 1.49 39.34
CA LYS A 239 11.93 0.90 40.22
C LYS A 239 12.86 0.05 39.37
N TYR A 240 14.12 -0.05 39.76
CA TYR A 240 15.05 -0.94 39.09
C TYR A 240 15.86 -1.77 40.07
N ASN A 241 16.25 -2.96 39.61
CA ASN A 241 17.18 -3.82 40.31
C ASN A 241 18.10 -4.52 39.30
N GLY A 242 19.10 -5.25 39.79
CA GLY A 242 20.02 -6.00 38.95
C GLY A 242 21.30 -6.39 39.69
N ILE A 243 21.99 -7.38 39.17
CA ILE A 243 23.28 -7.82 39.70
C ILE A 243 24.38 -6.92 39.11
N ASN A 244 25.30 -6.48 39.95
CA ASN A 244 26.41 -5.59 39.57
C ASN A 244 26.03 -4.31 38.78
N VAL A 245 24.77 -3.88 38.86
CA VAL A 245 24.32 -2.60 38.31
C VAL A 245 24.68 -1.44 39.24
N PRO A 246 24.99 -0.24 38.69
CA PRO A 246 25.30 0.94 39.49
C PRO A 246 24.21 1.30 40.52
N PRO A 247 24.58 1.90 41.67
CA PRO A 247 23.63 2.28 42.72
C PRO A 247 22.65 3.38 42.29
N THR A 248 22.97 4.10 41.21
CA THR A 248 22.10 5.11 40.60
C THR A 248 22.10 4.96 39.08
N LEU A 249 20.94 5.09 38.45
CA LEU A 249 20.79 5.16 36.99
C LEU A 249 20.06 6.46 36.60
N ASP A 250 20.56 7.11 35.55
CA ASP A 250 19.88 8.24 34.94
C ASP A 250 19.04 7.72 33.76
N ILE A 251 17.72 7.83 33.89
CA ILE A 251 16.74 7.35 32.92
C ILE A 251 16.09 8.56 32.23
N GLU A 252 15.98 8.50 30.91
CA GLU A 252 15.18 9.44 30.13
C GLU A 252 13.79 8.85 29.95
N VAL A 253 12.77 9.57 30.41
CA VAL A 253 11.36 9.15 30.35
C VAL A 253 10.60 10.11 29.44
N SER A 254 9.77 9.54 28.57
CA SER A 254 8.90 10.25 27.63
C SER A 254 7.47 9.81 27.87
N TRP A 255 6.59 10.75 28.20
CA TRP A 255 5.16 10.53 28.31
C TRP A 255 4.48 11.07 27.05
N VAL A 256 3.63 10.26 26.44
CA VAL A 256 2.82 10.59 25.27
C VAL A 256 1.35 10.38 25.64
N LEU A 257 0.59 11.47 25.60
CA LEU A 257 -0.84 11.48 25.86
C LEU A 257 -1.62 11.34 24.55
N ASP A 258 -2.69 10.55 24.60
CA ASP A 258 -3.54 10.17 23.47
C ASP A 258 -2.73 9.53 22.32
N SER A 259 -1.87 8.58 22.67
CA SER A 259 -0.97 7.86 21.74
C SER A 259 -1.72 7.15 20.59
N LYS A 260 -3.02 6.83 20.76
CA LYS A 260 -3.88 6.30 19.70
C LYS A 260 -4.29 7.35 18.65
N LYS A 261 -4.16 8.64 18.93
CA LYS A 261 -4.54 9.77 18.04
C LYS A 261 -3.41 10.82 17.94
N PRO A 262 -2.23 10.47 17.39
CA PRO A 262 -1.06 11.34 17.39
C PRO A 262 -1.20 12.60 16.54
N ARG A 263 -2.05 12.60 15.50
CA ARG A 263 -2.24 13.78 14.62
C ARG A 263 -3.12 14.86 15.25
N ASN A 264 -4.16 14.45 15.97
CA ASN A 264 -5.14 15.33 16.60
C ASN A 264 -5.36 14.86 18.04
N PRO A 265 -4.39 15.07 18.94
CA PRO A 265 -4.48 14.61 20.33
C PRO A 265 -5.62 15.34 21.05
N ARG A 266 -6.29 14.61 21.94
CA ARG A 266 -7.43 15.09 22.73
C ARG A 266 -7.06 15.34 24.19
N MET A 267 -5.93 14.81 24.64
CA MET A 267 -5.47 14.85 26.03
C MET A 267 -4.11 15.56 26.13
N PHE A 268 -3.98 16.46 27.12
CA PHE A 268 -2.84 17.36 27.26
C PHE A 268 -2.41 17.50 28.72
N PHE A 269 -1.15 17.88 28.97
CA PHE A 269 -0.66 18.15 30.32
C PHE A 269 -1.21 19.47 30.85
N LEU A 270 -1.73 19.48 32.09
CA LEU A 270 -2.31 20.69 32.68
C LEU A 270 -1.26 21.78 32.96
N ASN A 271 -0.04 21.39 33.36
CA ASN A 271 1.04 22.33 33.64
C ASN A 271 1.65 22.94 32.36
N GLU A 272 1.57 22.20 31.25
CA GLU A 272 2.10 22.55 29.93
C GLU A 272 0.97 22.49 28.88
N GLU A 273 0.02 23.43 28.99
CA GLU A 273 -1.18 23.49 28.15
C GLU A 273 -0.84 23.39 26.64
N GLY A 274 -1.61 22.58 25.92
CA GLY A 274 -1.42 22.33 24.49
C GLY A 274 -0.30 21.34 24.14
N ARG A 275 0.49 20.85 25.10
CA ARG A 275 1.46 19.75 24.88
C ARG A 275 0.87 18.42 25.29
N ASN A 276 0.99 17.43 24.41
CA ASN A 276 0.64 16.04 24.65
C ASN A 276 1.87 15.14 24.82
N ILE A 277 3.08 15.66 24.64
CA ILE A 277 4.35 14.94 24.83
C ILE A 277 5.21 15.69 25.84
N ARG A 278 5.81 14.95 26.78
CA ARG A 278 6.76 15.50 27.75
C ARG A 278 7.92 14.53 27.97
N ASN A 279 9.14 15.06 27.90
CA ASN A 279 10.35 14.29 28.15
C ASN A 279 11.04 14.83 29.41
N GLN A 280 11.52 13.94 30.26
CA GLN A 280 12.22 14.31 31.49
C GLN A 280 13.29 13.27 31.83
N SER A 281 14.43 13.75 32.31
CA SER A 281 15.43 12.88 32.92
C SER A 281 15.13 12.67 34.41
N MET A 282 15.21 11.43 34.86
CA MET A 282 14.97 11.00 36.22
C MET A 282 16.17 10.20 36.72
N ARG A 283 16.67 10.54 37.91
CA ARG A 283 17.68 9.75 38.61
C ARG A 283 16.98 8.75 39.52
N LEU A 284 17.17 7.47 39.23
CA LEU A 284 16.64 6.37 40.04
C LEU A 284 17.74 5.85 40.99
N TYR A 285 17.30 5.32 42.13
CA TYR A 285 18.17 4.66 43.11
C TYR A 285 17.80 3.18 43.17
N ARG A 286 18.80 2.29 43.16
CA ARG A 286 18.59 0.84 43.11
C ARG A 286 17.65 0.37 44.23
N GLY A 287 16.61 -0.38 43.86
CA GLY A 287 15.60 -0.93 44.78
C GLY A 287 14.57 0.07 45.31
N LYS A 288 14.71 1.37 45.03
CA LYS A 288 13.78 2.41 45.46
C LYS A 288 12.72 2.68 44.38
N LEU A 289 11.44 2.67 44.77
CA LEU A 289 10.34 3.07 43.90
C LEU A 289 10.27 4.60 43.83
N GLU A 290 10.29 5.14 42.63
CA GLU A 290 10.10 6.56 42.35
C GLU A 290 8.85 6.75 41.48
N CYS A 291 7.93 7.59 41.93
CA CYS A 291 6.66 7.85 41.25
C CYS A 291 6.54 9.32 40.84
N ARG A 292 5.85 9.56 39.72
CA ARG A 292 5.51 10.88 39.19
C ARG A 292 4.04 10.89 38.83
N SER A 293 3.30 11.80 39.45
CA SER A 293 1.88 12.01 39.16
C SER A 293 1.74 13.29 38.33
N GLU A 294 1.17 13.16 37.14
CA GLU A 294 0.95 14.25 36.21
C GLU A 294 -0.55 14.44 36.00
N ARG A 295 -1.02 15.68 36.18
CA ARG A 295 -2.42 16.02 35.94
C ARG A 295 -2.62 16.36 34.47
N VAL A 296 -3.58 15.69 33.84
CA VAL A 296 -3.87 15.80 32.41
C VAL A 296 -5.32 16.22 32.21
N TYR A 297 -5.60 16.99 31.16
CA TYR A 297 -6.93 17.47 30.83
C TYR A 297 -7.34 17.07 29.41
N ILE A 298 -8.65 17.04 29.17
CA ILE A 298 -9.25 16.72 27.89
C ILE A 298 -9.73 18.02 27.23
N ALA A 299 -9.46 18.16 25.93
CA ALA A 299 -9.98 19.27 25.14
C ALA A 299 -11.53 19.23 25.05
N GLU A 300 -12.19 20.39 25.05
CA GLU A 300 -13.66 20.42 25.08
C GLU A 300 -14.32 19.96 23.78
N ASN A 301 -13.74 20.31 22.62
CA ASN A 301 -14.37 20.10 21.31
C ASN A 301 -13.81 18.85 20.62
N ILE A 302 -13.87 17.72 21.31
CA ILE A 302 -13.40 16.44 20.77
C ILE A 302 -14.51 15.78 19.93
N ARG A 303 -14.19 15.47 18.68
CA ARG A 303 -15.09 14.74 17.77
C ARG A 303 -15.10 13.25 18.12
N ASP A 304 -13.90 12.67 18.21
CA ASP A 304 -13.77 11.27 18.57
C ASP A 304 -13.93 11.09 20.08
N LYS A 305 -15.05 10.47 20.48
CA LYS A 305 -15.36 10.09 21.87
C LYS A 305 -15.35 8.57 22.08
N ILE A 306 -15.05 7.79 21.04
CA ILE A 306 -15.07 6.33 21.09
C ILE A 306 -13.69 5.79 21.37
N THR A 307 -12.66 6.32 20.69
CA THR A 307 -11.30 5.84 20.88
C THR A 307 -10.86 6.13 22.31
N PRO A 308 -10.41 5.12 23.08
CA PRO A 308 -9.91 5.32 24.44
C PRO A 308 -8.76 6.33 24.46
N LEU A 309 -8.69 7.13 25.52
CA LEU A 309 -7.57 8.04 25.77
C LEU A 309 -6.43 7.22 26.37
N GLU A 310 -5.40 6.95 25.59
CA GLU A 310 -4.23 6.16 26.02
C GLU A 310 -3.11 7.08 26.50
N ALA A 311 -2.55 6.80 27.67
CA ALA A 311 -1.32 7.40 28.16
C ALA A 311 -0.18 6.38 28.02
N GLU A 312 0.84 6.74 27.27
CA GLU A 312 2.03 5.93 27.03
C GLU A 312 3.22 6.54 27.76
N MET A 313 3.95 5.72 28.52
CA MET A 313 5.23 6.05 29.12
C MET A 313 6.32 5.19 28.48
N LYS A 314 7.29 5.83 27.85
CA LYS A 314 8.48 5.20 27.30
C LYS A 314 9.71 5.60 28.10
N TYR A 315 10.62 4.68 28.36
CA TYR A 315 11.85 5.00 29.08
C TYR A 315 13.10 4.41 28.41
N ASN A 316 14.23 5.07 28.58
CA ASN A 316 15.52 4.60 28.10
C ASN A 316 16.65 5.00 29.05
N LEU A 317 17.74 4.24 29.06
CA LEU A 317 18.94 4.60 29.80
C LEU A 317 19.61 5.80 29.13
N ARG A 318 19.94 6.84 29.90
CA ARG A 318 20.64 8.01 29.38
C ARG A 318 22.11 7.68 29.16
N GLN A 319 22.55 7.68 27.92
CA GLN A 319 23.98 7.57 27.59
C GLN A 319 24.67 8.91 27.87
N THR A 320 25.50 8.97 28.91
CA THR A 320 26.34 10.14 29.17
C THR A 320 27.56 10.13 28.25
N ALA A 321 27.58 10.99 27.24
CA ALA A 321 28.71 11.18 26.31
C ALA A 321 30.06 11.51 26.99
N SER A 322 30.08 11.82 28.29
CA SER A 322 31.30 12.08 29.06
C SER A 322 32.17 10.83 29.32
N SER A 323 31.72 9.62 28.96
CA SER A 323 32.56 8.41 29.02
C SER A 323 33.53 8.27 27.84
N GLN A 324 33.38 9.05 26.76
CA GLN A 324 34.23 8.92 25.56
C GLN A 324 35.66 9.48 25.71
N GLN A 325 35.93 10.39 26.64
CA GLN A 325 37.24 11.08 26.67
C GLN A 325 38.22 10.65 27.77
N ARG A 326 37.82 9.88 28.78
CA ARG A 326 38.75 9.38 29.81
C ARG A 326 38.26 8.12 30.51
N ARG A 327 38.39 6.94 29.89
CA ARG A 327 38.50 5.69 30.65
C ARG A 327 39.61 4.80 30.12
N ARG A 328 40.69 4.73 30.90
CA ARG A 328 41.46 3.50 31.08
C ARG A 328 40.46 2.33 31.24
N ARG A 329 40.75 1.19 30.61
CA ARG A 329 40.13 -0.13 30.81
C ARG A 329 39.32 -0.25 32.12
N ALA A 330 38.05 -0.70 32.05
CA ALA A 330 37.53 -1.81 32.87
C ALA A 330 36.05 -1.77 33.32
N THR A 331 35.21 -0.77 32.99
CA THR A 331 33.79 -0.81 33.45
C THR A 331 32.82 -0.75 32.28
N VAL A 332 32.14 -1.87 32.03
CA VAL A 332 31.09 -2.03 31.04
C VAL A 332 29.83 -1.28 31.50
N GLU A 333 29.22 -0.48 30.62
CA GLU A 333 28.00 0.26 30.97
C GLU A 333 26.79 -0.69 31.04
N PRO A 334 25.89 -0.53 32.02
CA PRO A 334 24.71 -1.38 32.14
C PRO A 334 23.76 -1.22 30.96
N ILE A 335 22.91 -2.21 30.72
CA ILE A 335 21.86 -2.20 29.70
C ILE A 335 20.51 -2.45 30.36
N LEU A 336 19.42 -1.93 29.78
CA LEU A 336 18.08 -2.31 30.22
C LEU A 336 17.78 -3.73 29.74
N ASP A 337 17.04 -4.49 30.57
CA ASP A 337 16.52 -5.80 30.19
C ASP A 337 15.70 -5.71 28.89
N GLN A 338 16.13 -6.43 27.86
CA GLN A 338 15.52 -6.43 26.53
C GLN A 338 14.32 -7.38 26.44
N ASN A 339 14.24 -8.37 27.35
CA ASN A 339 13.11 -9.29 27.42
C ASN A 339 11.85 -8.57 27.96
N ARG A 340 12.03 -7.38 28.56
CA ARG A 340 10.95 -6.51 29.04
C ARG A 340 10.78 -5.30 28.12
N GLY A 341 9.55 -5.02 27.74
CA GLY A 341 9.21 -3.82 26.97
C GLY A 341 9.55 -2.53 27.74
N THR A 342 10.14 -1.56 27.04
CA THR A 342 10.45 -0.22 27.59
C THR A 342 9.30 0.77 27.47
N VAL A 343 8.12 0.28 27.08
CA VAL A 343 6.91 1.06 26.86
C VAL A 343 5.81 0.51 27.75
N GLN A 344 5.22 1.39 28.55
CA GLN A 344 4.10 1.11 29.43
C GLN A 344 2.91 1.93 28.97
N LYS A 345 1.72 1.34 28.97
CA LYS A 345 0.49 1.97 28.47
C LYS A 345 -0.65 1.72 29.45
N ASP A 346 -1.52 2.70 29.57
CA ASP A 346 -2.83 2.54 30.19
C ASP A 346 -3.86 3.38 29.42
N SER A 347 -5.13 3.02 29.49
CA SER A 347 -6.20 3.68 28.75
C SER A 347 -7.41 3.94 29.63
N ILE A 348 -8.09 5.07 29.39
CA ILE A 348 -9.39 5.38 29.96
C ILE A 348 -10.40 5.68 28.86
N ASN A 349 -11.67 5.35 29.12
CA ASN A 349 -12.77 5.61 28.21
C ASN A 349 -13.51 6.88 28.62
N ILE A 350 -13.99 7.63 27.63
CA ILE A 350 -14.89 8.75 27.88
C ILE A 350 -16.27 8.17 28.21
N GLN A 351 -16.86 8.59 29.33
CA GLN A 351 -18.20 8.17 29.72
C GLN A 351 -19.21 8.63 28.66
N LYS A 352 -20.09 7.73 28.25
CA LYS A 352 -21.11 7.97 27.21
C LYS A 352 -22.50 7.81 27.82
N ASN A 353 -23.50 8.45 27.21
CA ASN A 353 -24.91 8.28 27.57
C ASN A 353 -25.50 7.01 26.93
N CYS A 354 -24.87 5.85 27.16
CA CYS A 354 -25.22 4.56 26.55
C CYS A 354 -25.69 3.55 27.60
N GLY A 355 -26.55 3.96 28.54
CA GLY A 355 -26.99 3.08 29.62
C GLY A 355 -25.86 2.56 30.55
N PRO A 356 -26.12 1.48 31.32
CA PRO A 356 -25.19 0.96 32.32
C PRO A 356 -24.03 0.11 31.75
N ASP A 357 -24.15 -0.38 30.52
CA ASP A 357 -23.13 -1.17 29.82
C ASP A 357 -22.13 -0.31 29.03
N ASN A 358 -22.38 1.01 28.89
CA ASN A 358 -21.53 1.99 28.19
C ASN A 358 -21.28 1.67 26.70
N VAL A 359 -22.12 0.82 26.08
CA VAL A 359 -22.04 0.44 24.67
C VAL A 359 -23.22 1.03 23.93
N CYS A 360 -23.01 2.14 23.19
CA CYS A 360 -24.10 2.76 22.44
C CYS A 360 -24.50 1.92 21.25
N ILE A 361 -25.75 1.46 21.23
CA ILE A 361 -26.40 0.76 20.12
C ILE A 361 -27.44 1.69 19.48
N PRO A 362 -27.12 2.39 18.39
CA PRO A 362 -28.10 3.21 17.66
C PRO A 362 -29.03 2.36 16.77
N ASP A 363 -30.10 3.00 16.30
CA ASP A 363 -31.03 2.48 15.27
C ASP A 363 -31.24 3.62 14.27
N LEU A 364 -30.30 3.76 13.33
CA LEU A 364 -30.42 4.73 12.25
C LEU A 364 -31.45 4.24 11.23
N ARG A 365 -32.22 5.16 10.65
CA ARG A 365 -33.15 4.86 9.56
C ARG A 365 -33.10 5.93 8.51
N LEU A 366 -32.99 5.51 7.25
CA LEU A 366 -32.92 6.38 6.07
C LEU A 366 -34.22 6.33 5.29
N GLN A 367 -34.83 7.50 5.08
CA GLN A 367 -35.98 7.69 4.20
C GLN A 367 -35.64 8.75 3.15
N VAL A 368 -35.96 8.46 1.89
CA VAL A 368 -35.64 9.35 0.77
C VAL A 368 -36.88 9.55 -0.11
N ASN A 369 -37.21 10.82 -0.37
CA ASN A 369 -38.27 11.22 -1.29
C ASN A 369 -37.65 11.94 -2.51
N THR A 370 -38.00 11.49 -3.71
CA THR A 370 -37.52 12.07 -4.97
C THR A 370 -38.50 11.77 -6.11
N VAL A 371 -38.29 12.36 -7.27
CA VAL A 371 -39.08 12.13 -8.49
C VAL A 371 -38.75 10.78 -9.13
N ASP A 372 -39.72 10.19 -9.83
CA ASP A 372 -39.51 8.94 -10.60
C ASP A 372 -38.86 9.18 -11.96
N GLU A 373 -39.17 10.32 -12.59
CA GLU A 373 -38.67 10.69 -13.91
C GLU A 373 -38.15 12.12 -13.93
N TYR A 374 -37.09 12.35 -14.72
CA TYR A 374 -36.47 13.65 -14.95
C TYR A 374 -36.52 14.03 -16.43
N LEU A 375 -37.12 15.18 -16.73
CA LEU A 375 -37.22 15.73 -18.09
C LEU A 375 -35.90 16.39 -18.51
N LEU A 376 -35.22 15.78 -19.48
CA LEU A 376 -33.93 16.26 -19.99
C LEU A 376 -34.10 17.60 -20.73
N GLY A 377 -33.26 18.58 -20.36
CA GLY A 377 -33.30 19.93 -20.94
C GLY A 377 -34.33 20.89 -20.32
N SER A 378 -35.07 20.46 -19.29
CA SER A 378 -36.02 21.32 -18.57
C SER A 378 -35.39 22.47 -17.76
N GLY A 379 -34.07 22.44 -17.53
CA GLY A 379 -33.34 23.44 -16.73
C GLY A 379 -33.60 23.39 -15.22
N LYS A 380 -34.45 22.48 -14.73
CA LYS A 380 -34.76 22.33 -13.30
C LYS A 380 -33.66 21.55 -12.58
N LEU A 381 -33.42 21.86 -11.31
CA LEU A 381 -32.51 21.06 -10.48
C LEU A 381 -33.19 19.78 -10.01
N LEU A 382 -32.48 18.66 -10.03
CA LEU A 382 -32.93 17.41 -9.44
C LEU A 382 -32.73 17.49 -7.92
N GLY A 383 -33.83 17.44 -7.17
CA GLY A 383 -33.83 17.53 -5.72
C GLY A 383 -34.14 16.19 -5.08
N ILE A 384 -33.29 15.76 -4.14
CA ILE A 384 -33.44 14.53 -3.36
C ILE A 384 -33.66 14.95 -1.90
N ASP A 385 -34.85 14.68 -1.37
CA ASP A 385 -35.20 14.96 0.03
C ASP A 385 -34.79 13.76 0.91
N VAL A 386 -33.91 14.00 1.88
CA VAL A 386 -33.32 12.98 2.74
C VAL A 386 -33.74 13.22 4.18
N LEU A 387 -34.32 12.19 4.81
CA LEU A 387 -34.74 12.17 6.19
C LEU A 387 -34.05 11.01 6.91
N ILE A 388 -33.29 11.32 7.96
CA ILE A 388 -32.59 10.33 8.77
C ILE A 388 -33.03 10.47 10.23
N SER A 389 -33.45 9.37 10.85
CA SER A 389 -33.83 9.34 12.26
C SER A 389 -32.96 8.36 13.04
N ASN A 390 -32.67 8.67 14.30
CA ASN A 390 -32.07 7.72 15.24
C ASN A 390 -33.11 7.32 16.29
N LEU A 391 -33.54 6.06 16.32
CA LEU A 391 -34.53 5.53 17.27
C LEU A 391 -33.88 4.75 18.44
N GLY A 392 -32.57 4.51 18.39
CA GLY A 392 -31.80 3.81 19.41
C GLY A 392 -31.08 4.77 20.35
N GLU A 393 -29.90 4.39 20.82
CA GLU A 393 -29.02 5.25 21.64
C GLU A 393 -28.19 6.22 20.77
N ASP A 394 -27.36 7.05 21.41
CA ASP A 394 -26.56 8.07 20.72
C ASP A 394 -25.61 7.46 19.65
N ALA A 395 -25.76 7.91 18.40
CA ALA A 395 -24.91 7.48 17.27
C ALA A 395 -23.72 8.44 17.08
N PHE A 396 -22.50 7.98 17.30
CA PHE A 396 -21.29 8.79 17.14
C PHE A 396 -20.75 8.75 15.71
N GLU A 397 -20.20 9.88 15.26
CA GLU A 397 -19.74 10.09 13.89
C GLU A 397 -20.77 9.66 12.83
N ALA A 398 -22.06 9.93 13.08
CA ALA A 398 -23.12 9.64 12.15
C ALA A 398 -22.93 10.46 10.86
N GLY A 399 -22.89 9.77 9.73
CA GLY A 399 -22.66 10.32 8.41
C GLY A 399 -23.63 9.77 7.37
N PHE A 400 -24.00 10.61 6.40
CA PHE A 400 -24.76 10.23 5.23
C PHE A 400 -23.85 10.18 4.00
N TYR A 401 -23.99 9.12 3.21
CA TYR A 401 -23.20 8.84 2.02
C TYR A 401 -24.12 8.66 0.82
N MET A 402 -23.87 9.38 -0.27
CA MET A 402 -24.62 9.24 -1.51
C MET A 402 -23.69 9.18 -2.71
N THR A 403 -23.76 8.12 -3.50
CA THR A 403 -23.03 8.03 -4.76
C THR A 403 -23.75 8.85 -5.83
N ILE A 404 -23.07 9.86 -6.37
CA ILE A 404 -23.59 10.72 -7.44
C ILE A 404 -23.09 10.17 -8.78
N PRO A 405 -24.00 9.82 -9.72
CA PRO A 405 -23.65 9.46 -11.09
C PRO A 405 -22.78 10.52 -11.78
N SER A 406 -21.85 10.11 -12.66
CA SER A 406 -20.91 11.00 -13.37
C SER A 406 -21.55 12.05 -14.28
N GLU A 407 -22.84 11.87 -14.54
CA GLU A 407 -23.70 12.71 -15.35
C GLU A 407 -24.28 13.88 -14.55
N LEU A 408 -24.22 13.84 -13.22
CA LEU A 408 -24.80 14.83 -12.32
C LEU A 408 -23.72 15.59 -11.56
N ASN A 409 -23.88 16.91 -11.49
CA ASN A 409 -23.03 17.78 -10.70
C ASN A 409 -23.74 18.20 -9.41
N PHE A 410 -23.05 18.07 -8.28
CA PHE A 410 -23.51 18.58 -7.00
C PHE A 410 -23.56 20.12 -7.01
N ARG A 411 -24.70 20.70 -6.60
CA ARG A 411 -24.84 22.16 -6.46
C ARG A 411 -24.74 22.61 -5.02
N ARG A 412 -25.64 22.14 -4.15
CA ARG A 412 -25.68 22.49 -2.73
C ARG A 412 -26.61 21.57 -1.96
N VAL A 413 -26.50 21.64 -0.64
CA VAL A 413 -27.49 21.09 0.29
C VAL A 413 -28.32 22.21 0.91
N GLU A 414 -29.63 22.02 0.96
CA GLU A 414 -30.58 22.89 1.63
C GLU A 414 -31.14 22.19 2.87
N LYS A 415 -31.08 22.81 4.03
CA LYS A 415 -31.67 22.23 5.25
C LYS A 415 -33.17 22.52 5.30
N ILE A 416 -33.97 21.52 5.65
CA ILE A 416 -35.42 21.65 5.79
C ILE A 416 -35.79 21.54 7.28
N GLY A 417 -36.05 22.69 7.94
CA GLY A 417 -36.49 22.73 9.36
C GLY A 417 -35.89 23.86 10.19
N GLU A 418 -36.26 23.94 11.48
CA GLU A 418 -35.79 24.98 12.39
C GLU A 418 -34.26 24.93 12.63
N ILE A 419 -33.65 26.11 12.69
CA ILE A 419 -32.20 26.38 12.62
C ILE A 419 -31.41 25.84 13.84
N LYS A 420 -32.07 25.26 14.86
CA LYS A 420 -31.46 25.08 16.19
C LYS A 420 -30.61 23.84 16.41
N ASP A 421 -30.75 22.75 15.64
CA ASP A 421 -29.98 21.53 15.91
C ASP A 421 -29.35 21.00 14.63
N THR A 422 -28.03 20.74 14.59
CA THR A 422 -27.44 20.01 13.45
C THR A 422 -26.75 20.84 12.35
N PRO A 423 -25.56 21.48 12.45
CA PRO A 423 -24.92 22.02 11.26
C PRO A 423 -24.50 20.85 10.34
N ILE A 424 -25.22 20.68 9.23
CA ILE A 424 -24.93 19.63 8.24
C ILE A 424 -23.81 20.15 7.35
N LEU A 425 -22.64 19.55 7.46
CA LEU A 425 -21.50 19.87 6.61
C LEU A 425 -21.32 18.74 5.60
N CYS A 426 -21.45 19.07 4.32
CA CYS A 426 -21.23 18.12 3.25
C CYS A 426 -19.93 18.43 2.51
N THR A 427 -19.10 17.41 2.32
CA THR A 427 -17.88 17.47 1.54
C THR A 427 -18.06 16.68 0.25
N THR A 428 -17.86 17.34 -0.89
CA THR A 428 -17.71 16.68 -2.18
C THR A 428 -16.24 16.32 -2.40
N PRO A 429 -15.91 15.05 -2.68
CA PRO A 429 -14.54 14.65 -2.91
C PRO A 429 -14.06 15.13 -4.28
N LEU A 430 -13.00 15.93 -4.29
CA LEU A 430 -12.25 16.27 -5.49
C LEU A 430 -11.41 15.04 -5.89
N GLY A 431 -11.91 14.24 -6.83
CA GLY A 431 -11.11 13.31 -7.64
C GLY A 431 -10.61 12.00 -7.01
N ALA A 432 -10.75 11.75 -5.70
CA ALA A 432 -10.14 10.58 -5.03
C ALA A 432 -11.11 9.50 -4.52
N THR A 433 -12.42 9.77 -4.43
CA THR A 433 -13.44 8.77 -4.07
C THR A 433 -14.56 8.85 -5.10
N ASN A 434 -14.98 7.70 -5.63
CA ASN A 434 -15.95 7.45 -6.71
C ASN A 434 -17.26 8.29 -6.73
N GLY A 435 -17.20 9.63 -6.78
CA GLY A 435 -18.36 10.51 -6.85
C GLY A 435 -19.26 10.54 -5.60
N THR A 436 -18.79 10.09 -4.43
CA THR A 436 -19.62 9.97 -3.23
C THR A 436 -19.69 11.27 -2.43
N LEU A 437 -20.89 11.85 -2.26
CA LEU A 437 -21.16 12.93 -1.33
C LEU A 437 -21.17 12.40 0.10
N LYS A 438 -20.35 12.97 0.98
CA LYS A 438 -20.39 12.71 2.43
C LYS A 438 -20.96 13.91 3.16
N CYS A 439 -21.97 13.71 4.00
CA CYS A 439 -22.55 14.72 4.88
C CYS A 439 -22.45 14.27 6.34
N ASP A 440 -21.87 15.12 7.20
CA ASP A 440 -21.84 14.89 8.64
C ASP A 440 -23.20 15.26 9.24
N ILE A 441 -23.91 14.31 9.84
CA ILE A 441 -25.29 14.48 10.33
C ILE A 441 -25.40 14.54 11.86
N GLY A 442 -24.36 14.13 12.60
CA GLY A 442 -24.28 14.33 14.05
C GLY A 442 -23.09 13.64 14.70
N ASN A 443 -22.58 14.20 15.81
CA ASN A 443 -21.54 13.56 16.61
C ASN A 443 -21.63 13.93 18.11
N PRO A 444 -22.50 13.25 18.88
CA PRO A 444 -23.43 12.21 18.43
C PRO A 444 -24.69 12.78 17.75
N LEU A 445 -25.35 11.96 16.93
CA LEU A 445 -26.76 12.12 16.62
C LEU A 445 -27.55 11.47 17.76
N SER A 446 -28.12 12.30 18.64
CA SER A 446 -28.76 11.82 19.86
C SER A 446 -29.96 10.91 19.61
N SER A 447 -30.27 10.06 20.60
CA SER A 447 -31.50 9.27 20.61
C SER A 447 -32.75 10.12 20.33
N GLY A 448 -33.61 9.65 19.42
CA GLY A 448 -34.87 10.30 19.02
C GLY A 448 -34.71 11.53 18.11
N LYS A 449 -33.49 11.91 17.70
CA LYS A 449 -33.28 13.04 16.79
C LYS A 449 -33.54 12.66 15.33
N VAL A 450 -34.00 13.65 14.58
CA VAL A 450 -34.30 13.55 13.16
C VAL A 450 -33.57 14.66 12.41
N VAL A 451 -32.94 14.31 11.29
CA VAL A 451 -32.19 15.21 10.41
C VAL A 451 -32.86 15.21 9.04
N ASN A 452 -33.21 16.40 8.55
CA ASN A 452 -33.89 16.57 7.26
C ASN A 452 -33.18 17.61 6.39
N PHE A 453 -32.79 17.21 5.18
CA PHE A 453 -32.15 18.08 4.21
C PHE A 453 -32.41 17.62 2.77
N LYS A 454 -32.27 18.55 1.84
CA LYS A 454 -32.44 18.34 0.40
C LYS A 454 -31.10 18.50 -0.31
N VAL A 455 -30.73 17.51 -1.11
CA VAL A 455 -29.57 17.59 -2.00
C VAL A 455 -30.02 18.05 -3.38
N LEU A 456 -29.41 19.13 -3.88
CA LEU A 456 -29.70 19.66 -5.22
C LEU A 456 -28.58 19.31 -6.19
N LEU A 457 -28.96 18.65 -7.29
CA LEU A 457 -28.08 18.20 -8.36
C LEU A 457 -28.47 18.86 -9.68
N SER A 458 -27.48 19.12 -10.55
CA SER A 458 -27.72 19.61 -11.91
C SER A 458 -27.16 18.63 -12.93
N PRO A 459 -27.93 18.23 -13.95
CA PRO A 459 -27.44 17.34 -15.00
C PRO A 459 -26.40 18.02 -15.90
N SER A 460 -25.45 17.24 -16.40
CA SER A 460 -24.43 17.66 -17.37
C SER A 460 -24.52 16.79 -18.62
N ILE A 461 -25.13 17.30 -19.68
CA ILE A 461 -25.43 16.54 -20.91
C ILE A 461 -24.13 16.06 -21.57
N LYS A 462 -24.03 14.74 -21.82
CA LYS A 462 -22.91 14.08 -22.49
C LYS A 462 -23.44 13.04 -23.47
N VAL A 463 -22.71 12.79 -24.55
CA VAL A 463 -23.05 11.74 -25.52
C VAL A 463 -22.85 10.36 -24.88
N GLY A 464 -23.83 9.47 -24.99
CA GLY A 464 -23.76 8.10 -24.42
C GLY A 464 -24.26 7.95 -22.98
N MET A 465 -25.14 8.85 -22.52
CA MET A 465 -25.77 8.74 -21.20
C MET A 465 -26.66 7.50 -21.05
N ALA A 466 -26.66 6.93 -19.84
CA ALA A 466 -27.61 5.90 -19.45
C ALA A 466 -29.05 6.46 -19.44
N PRO A 467 -30.08 5.61 -19.63
CA PRO A 467 -31.48 6.04 -19.64
C PRO A 467 -32.04 6.40 -18.25
N SER A 468 -31.26 6.22 -17.19
CA SER A 468 -31.64 6.50 -15.81
C SER A 468 -30.45 6.96 -14.97
N TYR A 469 -30.73 7.70 -13.90
CA TYR A 469 -29.77 8.02 -12.84
C TYR A 469 -29.94 7.06 -11.67
N ASP A 470 -28.92 6.25 -11.41
CA ASP A 470 -28.92 5.27 -10.32
C ASP A 470 -28.24 5.82 -9.08
N PHE A 471 -28.99 5.89 -7.98
CA PHE A 471 -28.50 6.37 -6.69
C PHE A 471 -28.37 5.22 -5.70
N TYR A 472 -27.22 5.22 -5.01
CA TYR A 472 -26.99 4.45 -3.80
C TYR A 472 -26.78 5.42 -2.64
N MET A 473 -27.60 5.29 -1.60
CA MET A 473 -27.61 6.16 -0.43
C MET A 473 -27.53 5.32 0.84
N GLU A 474 -26.74 5.76 1.82
CA GLU A 474 -26.50 5.04 3.06
C GLU A 474 -26.32 6.02 4.24
N ALA A 475 -26.96 5.74 5.36
CA ALA A 475 -26.65 6.35 6.66
C ALA A 475 -25.79 5.38 7.47
N ASN A 476 -24.66 5.85 8.02
CA ASN A 476 -23.72 5.00 8.73
C ASN A 476 -23.14 5.72 9.96
N SER A 477 -22.79 4.98 11.00
CA SER A 477 -22.12 5.48 12.21
C SER A 477 -20.97 4.57 12.61
N THR A 478 -20.15 5.02 13.56
CA THR A 478 -19.04 4.20 14.09
C THR A 478 -19.47 3.19 15.15
N ASN A 479 -20.72 3.25 15.59
CA ASN A 479 -21.29 2.35 16.56
C ASN A 479 -21.80 1.06 15.90
N PRO A 480 -21.71 -0.10 16.57
CA PRO A 480 -22.41 -1.29 16.13
C PRO A 480 -23.92 -1.11 16.34
N GLU A 481 -24.72 -1.44 15.32
CA GLU A 481 -26.17 -1.54 15.45
C GLU A 481 -26.58 -3.00 15.73
N ALA A 482 -27.81 -3.21 16.16
CA ALA A 482 -28.34 -4.55 16.38
C ALA A 482 -28.40 -5.37 15.07
N ASP A 483 -28.25 -6.70 15.18
CA ASP A 483 -28.27 -7.61 14.03
C ASP A 483 -29.56 -7.43 13.20
N GLY A 484 -29.39 -7.01 11.93
CA GLY A 484 -30.50 -6.74 10.99
C GLY A 484 -30.93 -5.27 10.88
N GLY A 485 -30.48 -4.40 11.78
CA GLY A 485 -30.76 -2.95 11.77
C GLY A 485 -30.05 -2.16 10.66
N HIS A 486 -29.15 -2.78 9.90
CA HIS A 486 -28.47 -2.10 8.79
C HIS A 486 -29.30 -2.02 7.50
N SER A 487 -30.43 -2.72 7.43
CA SER A 487 -31.20 -2.85 6.17
C SER A 487 -32.01 -1.60 5.83
N ASP A 488 -32.47 -0.86 6.83
CA ASP A 488 -33.19 0.42 6.70
C ASP A 488 -32.25 1.63 6.73
N ASN A 489 -30.94 1.41 6.81
CA ASN A 489 -29.91 2.43 6.58
C ASN A 489 -29.60 2.69 5.11
N VAL A 490 -30.00 1.78 4.22
CA VAL A 490 -29.62 1.81 2.81
C VAL A 490 -30.85 2.05 1.93
N PHE A 491 -30.72 2.96 0.98
CA PHE A 491 -31.75 3.26 0.00
C PHE A 491 -31.18 3.28 -1.42
N LYS A 492 -31.86 2.61 -2.36
CA LYS A 492 -31.48 2.55 -3.77
C LYS A 492 -32.64 3.05 -4.62
N LYS A 493 -32.36 3.97 -5.56
CA LYS A 493 -33.39 4.53 -6.45
C LYS A 493 -32.81 4.76 -7.84
N SER A 494 -33.55 4.32 -8.85
CA SER A 494 -33.30 4.67 -10.24
C SER A 494 -34.32 5.72 -10.68
N ILE A 495 -33.87 6.83 -11.24
CA ILE A 495 -34.70 7.91 -11.76
C ILE A 495 -34.61 7.88 -13.28
N GLY A 496 -35.73 7.63 -13.97
CA GLY A 496 -35.77 7.55 -15.42
C GLY A 496 -35.54 8.91 -16.08
N ILE A 497 -34.88 8.94 -17.24
CA ILE A 497 -34.70 10.16 -18.02
C ILE A 497 -35.72 10.17 -19.16
N THR A 498 -36.57 11.20 -19.16
CA THR A 498 -37.61 11.38 -20.17
C THR A 498 -37.20 12.48 -21.14
N ILE A 499 -37.38 12.22 -22.44
CA ILE A 499 -37.03 13.13 -23.54
C ILE A 499 -38.32 13.68 -24.15
N LYS A 500 -38.39 14.99 -24.33
CA LYS A 500 -39.51 15.65 -25.04
C LYS A 500 -38.96 16.62 -26.06
N THR A 501 -39.26 16.35 -27.33
CA THR A 501 -38.89 17.19 -28.46
C THR A 501 -40.14 17.79 -29.09
N ASP A 502 -40.02 18.99 -29.64
CA ASP A 502 -41.11 19.68 -30.33
C ASP A 502 -40.50 20.43 -31.52
N LEU A 503 -40.65 19.87 -32.71
CA LEU A 503 -40.04 20.42 -33.93
C LEU A 503 -41.11 21.17 -34.72
N SER A 504 -40.89 22.47 -34.92
CA SER A 504 -41.71 23.34 -35.76
C SER A 504 -40.98 23.65 -37.07
N ILE A 505 -41.76 23.73 -38.16
CA ILE A 505 -41.27 24.11 -39.48
C ILE A 505 -42.14 25.25 -39.99
N SER A 506 -41.51 26.33 -40.45
CA SER A 506 -42.18 27.46 -41.10
C SER A 506 -41.52 27.78 -42.43
N GLY A 507 -42.27 28.29 -43.41
CA GLY A 507 -41.70 28.67 -44.71
C GLY A 507 -42.41 29.84 -45.37
N VAL A 508 -41.67 30.56 -46.23
CA VAL A 508 -42.11 31.77 -46.95
C VAL A 508 -41.61 31.72 -48.40
N SER A 509 -42.40 32.22 -49.35
CA SER A 509 -42.01 32.40 -50.77
C SER A 509 -41.78 33.87 -51.09
N LEU A 510 -40.72 34.18 -51.85
CA LEU A 510 -40.35 35.53 -52.27
C LEU A 510 -40.12 35.59 -53.79
N PRO A 511 -40.91 36.37 -54.55
CA PRO A 511 -42.11 37.07 -54.12
C PRO A 511 -43.25 36.09 -53.75
N GLU A 512 -44.19 36.54 -52.91
CA GLU A 512 -45.37 35.73 -52.52
C GLU A 512 -46.32 35.52 -53.71
N GLU A 513 -46.45 36.54 -54.55
CA GLU A 513 -47.18 36.49 -55.81
C GLU A 513 -46.46 37.34 -56.87
N PHE A 514 -46.59 36.96 -58.13
CA PHE A 514 -46.12 37.78 -59.25
C PHE A 514 -47.00 37.57 -60.48
N LEU A 515 -47.07 38.59 -61.32
CA LEU A 515 -47.80 38.52 -62.59
C LEU A 515 -46.87 37.97 -63.68
N TYR A 516 -47.17 36.78 -64.20
CA TYR A 516 -46.37 36.16 -65.27
C TYR A 516 -46.89 36.57 -66.66
N ASN A 517 -46.05 37.27 -67.43
CA ASN A 517 -46.34 37.57 -68.83
C ASN A 517 -45.54 36.62 -69.74
N TYR A 518 -46.21 35.61 -70.30
CA TYR A 518 -45.57 34.58 -71.13
C TYR A 518 -44.93 35.12 -72.42
N THR A 519 -45.29 36.33 -72.87
CA THR A 519 -44.72 36.94 -74.08
C THR A 519 -43.36 37.59 -73.86
N GLU A 520 -42.97 37.82 -72.60
CA GLU A 520 -41.70 38.47 -72.22
C GLU A 520 -40.56 37.47 -71.97
N PHE A 521 -40.87 36.17 -71.87
CA PHE A 521 -39.91 35.11 -71.53
C PHE A 521 -39.83 34.07 -72.64
N ARG A 522 -38.69 33.38 -72.73
CA ARG A 522 -38.43 32.31 -73.70
C ARG A 522 -38.72 30.95 -73.08
N THR A 523 -38.94 29.96 -73.92
CA THR A 523 -39.04 28.57 -73.46
C THR A 523 -37.71 28.08 -72.90
N LEU A 524 -37.74 27.05 -72.06
CA LEU A 524 -36.55 26.45 -71.46
C LEU A 524 -35.52 25.94 -72.51
N GLU A 525 -35.97 25.68 -73.74
CA GLU A 525 -35.15 25.19 -74.84
C GLU A 525 -34.36 26.30 -75.55
N GLU A 526 -34.85 27.54 -75.48
CA GLU A 526 -34.28 28.72 -76.17
C GLU A 526 -33.59 29.71 -75.20
N ALA A 527 -33.59 29.39 -73.91
CA ALA A 527 -32.97 30.19 -72.87
C ALA A 527 -31.45 29.92 -72.78
N GLU A 528 -30.67 30.97 -72.63
CA GLU A 528 -29.20 30.91 -72.43
C GLU A 528 -28.81 31.50 -71.06
N THR A 529 -29.63 32.43 -70.54
CA THR A 529 -29.43 33.12 -69.26
C THR A 529 -30.70 33.02 -68.40
N GLU A 530 -30.55 33.19 -67.08
CA GLU A 530 -31.66 33.11 -66.11
C GLU A 530 -32.81 34.09 -66.39
N HIS A 531 -32.49 35.29 -66.91
CA HIS A 531 -33.48 36.32 -67.23
C HIS A 531 -34.44 35.93 -68.37
N HIS A 532 -34.07 34.95 -69.20
CA HIS A 532 -34.93 34.48 -70.27
C HIS A 532 -36.05 33.56 -69.76
N LEU A 533 -35.93 32.96 -68.58
CA LEU A 533 -36.91 31.98 -68.07
C LEU A 533 -38.09 32.60 -67.33
N GLY A 534 -37.87 33.73 -66.65
CA GLY A 534 -38.88 34.30 -65.76
C GLY A 534 -38.28 35.02 -64.56
N PRO A 535 -39.12 35.60 -63.70
CA PRO A 535 -38.66 36.16 -62.44
C PRO A 535 -38.17 35.05 -61.50
N GLN A 536 -37.19 35.40 -60.67
CA GLN A 536 -36.66 34.49 -59.66
C GLN A 536 -37.67 34.34 -58.51
N VAL A 537 -37.92 33.08 -58.10
CA VAL A 537 -38.74 32.73 -56.93
C VAL A 537 -37.85 32.03 -55.90
N VAL A 538 -37.90 32.48 -54.65
CA VAL A 538 -37.08 31.97 -53.54
C VAL A 538 -37.98 31.45 -52.43
N HIS A 539 -37.86 30.16 -52.11
CA HIS A 539 -38.53 29.56 -50.96
C HIS A 539 -37.55 29.44 -49.79
N ILE A 540 -37.93 29.99 -48.64
CA ILE A 540 -37.16 29.94 -47.39
C ILE A 540 -37.92 29.05 -46.42
N TYR A 541 -37.22 28.08 -45.81
CA TYR A 541 -37.75 27.21 -44.76
C TYR A 541 -36.90 27.34 -43.50
N GLU A 542 -37.55 27.53 -42.35
CA GLU A 542 -36.95 27.56 -41.01
C GLU A 542 -37.44 26.35 -40.21
N ILE A 543 -36.49 25.61 -39.62
CA ILE A 543 -36.77 24.45 -38.78
C ILE A 543 -36.28 24.78 -37.38
N ARG A 544 -37.16 24.68 -36.38
CA ARG A 544 -36.85 25.05 -35.00
C ARG A 544 -37.25 23.95 -34.04
N ASN A 545 -36.36 23.62 -33.10
CA ASN A 545 -36.70 22.80 -31.95
C ASN A 545 -37.18 23.71 -30.81
N GLU A 546 -38.49 23.73 -30.59
CA GLU A 546 -39.15 24.41 -29.47
C GLU A 546 -39.19 23.54 -28.21
N GLY A 547 -38.84 22.26 -28.34
CA GLY A 547 -38.78 21.31 -27.23
C GLY A 547 -37.63 21.58 -26.26
N PRO A 548 -37.77 21.15 -24.99
CA PRO A 548 -36.71 21.29 -24.00
C PRO A 548 -35.49 20.40 -24.29
N SER A 549 -35.70 19.25 -24.94
CA SER A 549 -34.64 18.30 -25.25
C SER A 549 -34.01 18.56 -26.62
N THR A 550 -32.69 18.44 -26.72
CA THR A 550 -31.97 18.49 -28.00
C THR A 550 -32.22 17.22 -28.83
N ILE A 551 -32.08 17.32 -30.15
CA ILE A 551 -32.13 16.20 -31.08
C ILE A 551 -30.73 15.94 -31.64
N ASP A 552 -30.40 14.68 -31.88
CA ASP A 552 -29.14 14.30 -32.51
C ASP A 552 -29.21 14.46 -34.03
N GLU A 553 -30.30 13.98 -34.64
CA GLU A 553 -30.53 14.03 -36.09
C GLU A 553 -32.01 14.27 -36.40
N ALA A 554 -32.29 14.96 -37.50
CA ALA A 554 -33.62 15.11 -38.08
C ALA A 554 -33.51 15.16 -39.61
N GLU A 555 -34.49 14.57 -40.30
CA GLU A 555 -34.57 14.61 -41.76
C GLU A 555 -35.66 15.59 -42.20
N PHE A 556 -35.35 16.39 -43.22
CA PHE A 556 -36.26 17.38 -43.80
C PHE A 556 -36.39 17.13 -45.30
N PHE A 557 -37.62 17.00 -45.77
CA PHE A 557 -37.94 16.71 -47.16
C PHE A 557 -38.63 17.90 -47.82
N VAL A 558 -38.08 18.38 -48.93
CA VAL A 558 -38.70 19.42 -49.76
C VAL A 558 -39.24 18.77 -51.03
N LEU A 559 -40.54 18.88 -51.25
CA LEU A 559 -41.17 18.48 -52.51
C LEU A 559 -41.16 19.69 -53.45
N TRP A 560 -40.37 19.59 -54.53
CA TRP A 560 -40.20 20.68 -55.49
C TRP A 560 -41.04 20.45 -56.75
N PRO A 561 -41.95 21.37 -57.12
CA PRO A 561 -42.79 21.21 -58.31
C PRO A 561 -42.01 21.55 -59.58
N TYR A 562 -41.30 20.56 -60.10
CA TYR A 562 -40.41 20.70 -61.26
C TYR A 562 -41.16 20.82 -62.59
N GLU A 563 -42.19 20.00 -62.80
CA GLU A 563 -42.98 19.92 -64.05
C GLU A 563 -44.48 19.74 -63.76
N THR A 564 -45.31 20.08 -64.74
CA THR A 564 -46.74 19.78 -64.73
C THR A 564 -46.99 18.31 -65.09
N ASN A 565 -48.21 17.82 -64.87
CA ASN A 565 -48.59 16.47 -65.29
C ASN A 565 -48.50 16.24 -66.81
N ASP A 566 -48.51 17.32 -67.61
CA ASP A 566 -48.41 17.29 -69.07
C ASP A 566 -46.95 17.38 -69.57
N GLY A 567 -45.98 17.47 -68.64
CA GLY A 567 -44.55 17.52 -68.93
C GLY A 567 -43.99 18.92 -69.18
N ASP A 568 -44.78 19.97 -68.91
CA ASP A 568 -44.31 21.35 -69.04
C ASP A 568 -43.48 21.76 -67.82
N PRO A 569 -42.32 22.42 -67.99
CA PRO A 569 -41.50 22.86 -66.86
C PRO A 569 -42.22 23.95 -66.06
N LEU A 570 -42.25 23.81 -64.73
CA LEU A 570 -42.93 24.76 -63.82
C LEU A 570 -41.92 25.64 -63.07
N MET A 571 -41.24 25.11 -62.06
CA MET A 571 -40.21 25.82 -61.31
C MET A 571 -38.83 25.23 -61.58
N TYR A 572 -38.05 25.94 -62.39
CA TYR A 572 -36.70 25.53 -62.75
C TYR A 572 -35.70 25.88 -61.64
N LEU A 573 -35.05 24.86 -61.07
CA LEU A 573 -34.11 25.04 -59.97
C LEU A 573 -32.71 25.40 -60.52
N LEU A 574 -32.35 26.68 -60.47
CA LEU A 574 -31.08 27.21 -61.02
C LEU A 574 -29.85 26.91 -60.16
N VAL A 575 -30.01 26.89 -58.84
CA VAL A 575 -28.91 26.74 -57.88
C VAL A 575 -29.26 25.71 -56.81
N PRO A 576 -28.27 25.01 -56.23
CA PRO A 576 -28.53 24.13 -55.09
C PRO A 576 -29.11 24.93 -53.90
N PRO A 577 -29.96 24.31 -53.06
CA PRO A 577 -30.48 24.97 -51.87
C PRO A 577 -29.36 25.48 -50.97
N GLU A 578 -29.45 26.75 -50.55
CA GLU A 578 -28.56 27.31 -49.54
C GLU A 578 -29.00 26.83 -48.15
N THR A 579 -28.06 26.40 -47.30
CA THR A 579 -28.34 25.98 -45.92
C THR A 579 -27.63 26.88 -44.91
N SER A 580 -28.29 27.17 -43.79
CA SER A 580 -27.69 27.83 -42.61
C SER A 580 -27.80 26.90 -41.41
N GLY A 581 -26.73 26.77 -40.62
CA GLY A 581 -26.64 25.84 -39.49
C GLY A 581 -26.20 24.42 -39.87
N ASN A 582 -26.51 23.43 -39.01
CA ASN A 582 -26.08 22.04 -39.15
C ASN A 582 -26.98 21.23 -40.12
N ILE A 583 -27.18 21.73 -41.35
CA ILE A 583 -28.03 21.09 -42.36
C ILE A 583 -27.20 20.77 -43.60
N LYS A 584 -27.28 19.51 -44.05
CA LYS A 584 -26.68 19.05 -45.30
C LYS A 584 -27.77 18.57 -46.26
N CYS A 585 -27.93 19.27 -47.38
CA CYS A 585 -28.85 18.84 -48.44
C CYS A 585 -28.16 17.86 -49.38
N GLN A 586 -28.87 16.80 -49.80
CA GLN A 586 -28.42 15.93 -50.87
C GLN A 586 -28.62 16.65 -52.22
N PRO A 587 -27.61 16.66 -53.11
CA PRO A 587 -27.74 17.32 -54.40
C PRO A 587 -28.75 16.58 -55.28
N SER A 588 -29.71 17.32 -55.83
CA SER A 588 -30.70 16.79 -56.77
C SER A 588 -30.14 16.80 -58.20
N SER A 589 -30.44 15.75 -58.98
CA SER A 589 -30.10 15.68 -60.41
C SER A 589 -30.87 16.70 -61.27
N TYR A 590 -31.87 17.37 -60.69
CA TYR A 590 -32.73 18.33 -61.37
C TYR A 590 -32.26 19.79 -61.23
N ILE A 591 -31.08 20.02 -60.63
CA ILE A 591 -30.47 21.35 -60.51
C ILE A 591 -29.80 21.72 -61.84
N ASN A 592 -30.20 22.85 -62.41
CA ASN A 592 -29.64 23.47 -63.62
C ASN A 592 -29.31 22.46 -64.74
N THR A 593 -30.24 21.56 -65.06
CA THR A 593 -30.10 20.53 -66.10
C THR A 593 -29.73 21.02 -67.51
N ARG A 594 -29.77 22.34 -67.76
CA ARG A 594 -29.46 23.00 -69.03
C ARG A 594 -28.19 23.85 -68.97
N ASP A 595 -27.45 23.81 -67.87
CA ASP A 595 -26.20 24.55 -67.65
C ASP A 595 -26.32 26.05 -68.00
N LEU A 596 -27.45 26.67 -67.64
CA LEU A 596 -27.72 28.09 -67.93
C LEU A 596 -26.73 29.00 -67.18
N VAL A 597 -26.36 30.12 -67.82
CA VAL A 597 -25.45 31.10 -67.21
C VAL A 597 -26.23 31.94 -66.19
N VAL A 598 -25.80 31.84 -64.93
CA VAL A 598 -26.34 32.59 -63.79
C VAL A 598 -25.47 33.83 -63.58
N GLU A 599 -26.02 35.04 -63.69
CA GLU A 599 -25.23 36.29 -63.71
C GLU A 599 -24.79 36.75 -62.31
N ASN A 600 -25.35 36.18 -61.23
CA ASN A 600 -24.94 36.48 -59.85
C ASN A 600 -25.08 35.29 -58.88
N PRO A 601 -24.27 34.22 -59.00
CA PRO A 601 -24.39 33.03 -58.17
C PRO A 601 -23.96 33.22 -56.69
N ARG A 602 -23.55 34.44 -56.29
CA ARG A 602 -22.87 34.71 -54.99
C ARG A 602 -23.57 35.68 -54.04
N LYS A 603 -24.74 36.24 -54.38
CA LYS A 603 -25.53 36.99 -53.38
C LYS A 603 -26.44 36.01 -52.66
N SER A 604 -25.99 35.51 -51.50
CA SER A 604 -26.81 34.62 -50.68
C SER A 604 -28.12 35.30 -50.32
N TYR A 605 -29.23 34.60 -50.52
CA TYR A 605 -30.53 35.10 -50.07
C TYR A 605 -30.61 35.10 -48.55
N LEU A 606 -29.97 34.13 -47.89
CA LEU A 606 -29.85 34.08 -46.43
C LEU A 606 -29.16 35.34 -45.86
N GLU A 607 -28.17 35.89 -46.56
CA GLU A 607 -27.54 37.18 -46.20
C GLU A 607 -28.50 38.37 -46.32
N LYS A 608 -29.39 38.39 -47.31
CA LYS A 608 -30.36 39.48 -47.50
C LYS A 608 -31.49 39.48 -46.46
N VAL A 609 -31.94 38.31 -46.00
CA VAL A 609 -32.97 38.17 -44.94
C VAL A 609 -32.37 38.15 -43.53
N GLY A 610 -31.05 38.31 -43.39
CA GLY A 610 -30.37 38.34 -42.09
C GLY A 610 -30.25 36.98 -41.41
N ALA A 611 -30.47 35.88 -42.14
CA ALA A 611 -30.42 34.50 -41.65
C ALA A 611 -28.99 33.90 -41.64
N SER A 612 -28.01 34.60 -42.22
CA SER A 612 -26.59 34.24 -42.14
C SER A 612 -25.90 35.05 -41.03
N SER A 613 -25.71 34.42 -39.87
CA SER A 613 -24.84 34.94 -38.82
C SER A 613 -23.66 34.01 -38.61
N VAL A 614 -22.82 33.79 -39.63
CA VAL A 614 -21.50 33.17 -39.44
C VAL A 614 -20.51 33.72 -40.46
N ASN A 615 -19.48 34.41 -39.97
CA ASN A 615 -18.27 34.72 -40.72
C ASN A 615 -17.70 33.43 -41.32
N HIS A 616 -17.50 33.37 -42.64
CA HIS A 616 -16.60 32.36 -43.20
C HIS A 616 -15.54 32.99 -44.10
N ASP A 617 -14.30 32.82 -43.63
CA ASP A 617 -13.07 32.94 -44.40
C ASP A 617 -13.19 32.23 -45.75
N SER A 618 -12.78 32.96 -46.78
CA SER A 618 -12.70 32.50 -48.15
C SER A 618 -11.58 31.46 -48.35
N SER A 619 -11.93 30.20 -48.58
CA SER A 619 -11.27 29.23 -49.48
C SER A 619 -12.06 27.91 -49.36
N SER A 620 -12.45 27.14 -50.36
CA SER A 620 -11.91 26.83 -51.68
C SER A 620 -12.96 25.96 -52.39
N TYR A 621 -13.03 25.99 -53.72
CA TYR A 621 -13.21 24.81 -54.60
C TYR A 621 -13.28 25.31 -56.06
N ALA A 622 -12.13 25.36 -56.70
CA ALA A 622 -12.02 25.27 -58.16
C ALA A 622 -11.58 23.85 -58.46
N SER A 623 -12.43 23.09 -59.16
CA SER A 623 -12.06 21.78 -59.69
C SER A 623 -11.32 21.99 -61.00
N ARG A 624 -10.07 21.54 -61.08
CA ARG A 624 -9.41 21.26 -62.35
C ARG A 624 -8.61 19.97 -62.22
N THR A 625 -9.00 19.01 -63.02
CA THR A 625 -8.33 17.74 -63.31
C THR A 625 -6.94 18.00 -63.87
N GLU A 626 -5.90 17.41 -63.27
CA GLU A 626 -4.71 16.97 -63.98
C GLU A 626 -3.94 15.90 -63.20
N TYR A 627 -3.70 14.78 -63.89
CA TYR A 627 -2.85 13.67 -63.48
C TYR A 627 -1.37 14.05 -63.62
N ARG A 628 -0.58 13.96 -62.54
CA ARG A 628 0.72 13.25 -62.50
C ARG A 628 1.46 13.44 -61.16
N GLY A 629 1.76 12.29 -60.52
CA GLY A 629 3.13 11.94 -60.15
C GLY A 629 3.74 12.52 -58.86
N SER A 630 3.84 11.62 -57.88
CA SER A 630 4.97 11.44 -56.95
C SER A 630 4.95 12.13 -55.58
N SER A 631 4.74 11.28 -54.56
CA SER A 631 5.53 11.11 -53.33
C SER A 631 6.12 12.32 -52.61
N GLY A 632 5.73 12.49 -51.34
CA GLY A 632 6.57 13.16 -50.34
C GLY A 632 5.80 13.67 -49.13
N ALA A 633 6.20 13.21 -47.94
CA ALA A 633 5.81 13.63 -46.59
C ALA A 633 5.71 15.17 -46.46
N GLY A 634 4.87 15.78 -45.61
CA GLY A 634 4.48 15.41 -44.25
C GLY A 634 4.62 16.69 -43.41
N SER A 635 3.50 17.18 -42.90
CA SER A 635 3.30 17.98 -41.69
C SER A 635 4.35 19.03 -41.30
N GLY A 636 3.97 20.31 -41.41
CA GLY A 636 4.60 21.43 -40.71
C GLY A 636 3.54 22.40 -40.21
N ILE A 637 3.27 22.36 -38.90
CA ILE A 637 2.50 23.37 -38.17
C ILE A 637 3.33 24.67 -38.08
N SER A 638 2.63 25.77 -38.27
CA SER A 638 3.05 27.15 -38.16
C SER A 638 3.42 27.56 -36.73
N GLY A 639 4.33 28.51 -36.60
CA GLY A 639 4.73 29.05 -35.31
C GLY A 639 5.72 30.22 -35.35
N ILE A 640 5.43 31.22 -36.18
CA ILE A 640 5.63 32.66 -35.88
C ILE A 640 7.09 33.16 -35.73
N HIS A 641 7.60 33.66 -36.87
CA HIS A 641 8.28 34.96 -37.11
C HIS A 641 8.17 35.99 -35.96
N ARG A 642 9.15 36.84 -35.61
CA ARG A 642 10.03 37.74 -36.39
C ARG A 642 10.68 38.64 -35.31
N GLU A 643 11.83 39.29 -35.42
CA GLU A 643 12.85 39.48 -36.46
C GLU A 643 14.03 40.20 -35.76
N THR A 644 15.25 39.81 -36.11
CA THR A 644 16.44 40.67 -36.44
C THR A 644 16.89 41.79 -35.49
N THR A 645 18.19 42.02 -35.25
CA THR A 645 19.32 42.14 -36.20
C THR A 645 20.64 41.83 -35.47
N VAL A 646 21.49 40.94 -35.99
CA VAL A 646 22.67 41.16 -36.87
C VAL A 646 23.84 41.91 -36.23
N GLY A 647 24.96 41.18 -36.06
CA GLY A 647 26.26 41.62 -36.58
C GLY A 647 27.43 41.68 -35.58
N GLY A 648 28.48 40.90 -35.85
CA GLY A 648 29.86 41.37 -35.60
C GLY A 648 30.76 40.50 -34.72
N SER A 649 31.62 39.73 -35.39
CA SER A 649 32.96 39.26 -35.03
C SER A 649 33.74 39.97 -33.89
N SER A 650 34.49 39.21 -33.08
CA SER A 650 35.98 39.23 -33.00
C SER A 650 36.58 38.85 -31.63
N SER A 651 37.67 38.08 -31.68
CA SER A 651 38.89 38.10 -30.85
C SER A 651 38.86 38.09 -29.30
N SER A 652 39.31 36.95 -28.76
CA SER A 652 40.47 36.74 -27.85
C SER A 652 40.66 37.48 -26.51
N SER A 653 41.24 36.69 -25.58
CA SER A 653 42.05 37.03 -24.38
C SER A 653 41.25 37.37 -23.11
N SER A 654 41.29 36.58 -22.03
CA SER A 654 42.38 36.28 -21.05
C SER A 654 41.86 36.75 -19.67
N ALA A 655 42.06 36.16 -18.50
CA ALA A 655 42.87 35.06 -18.00
C ALA A 655 42.36 34.64 -16.60
N SER A 656 42.68 33.38 -16.24
CA SER A 656 43.14 32.87 -14.93
C SER A 656 42.30 33.09 -13.65
N SER A 657 42.13 32.11 -12.75
CA SER A 657 43.17 31.21 -12.23
C SER A 657 42.62 29.99 -11.45
N SER A 658 43.31 28.85 -11.63
CA SER A 658 43.72 27.80 -10.64
C SER A 658 42.68 27.07 -9.77
N ARG A 659 42.77 25.77 -9.43
CA ARG A 659 43.71 24.65 -9.65
C ARG A 659 43.03 23.40 -9.04
N GLY A 660 43.15 22.23 -9.66
CA GLY A 660 42.80 20.93 -9.07
C GLY A 660 43.33 19.80 -9.95
N ALA A 661 44.15 18.92 -9.38
CA ALA A 661 45.13 18.08 -10.06
C ALA A 661 44.59 16.80 -10.72
N ALA A 662 45.28 16.36 -11.78
CA ALA A 662 45.05 15.15 -12.54
C ALA A 662 45.95 13.99 -12.08
N ALA A 663 45.45 12.76 -12.17
CA ALA A 663 46.24 11.53 -12.26
C ALA A 663 45.68 10.68 -13.43
N GLN A 664 46.53 10.41 -14.41
CA GLN A 664 46.25 9.61 -15.61
C GLN A 664 46.17 8.12 -15.28
N ARG A 665 45.25 7.38 -15.92
CA ARG A 665 45.36 5.93 -16.11
C ARG A 665 45.23 5.58 -17.60
N THR A 666 46.21 4.80 -18.03
CA THR A 666 46.46 4.23 -19.34
C THR A 666 45.50 3.09 -19.66
N ASN A 667 45.02 3.01 -20.90
CA ASN A 667 44.33 1.83 -21.45
C ASN A 667 45.37 0.74 -21.76
N THR A 668 45.29 -0.39 -21.07
CA THR A 668 46.01 -1.62 -21.42
C THR A 668 45.02 -2.66 -21.96
N VAL A 669 45.22 -3.07 -23.22
CA VAL A 669 44.50 -4.16 -23.86
C VAL A 669 45.18 -5.48 -23.46
N LEU A 670 44.42 -6.39 -22.85
CA LEU A 670 44.91 -7.71 -22.42
C LEU A 670 45.18 -8.62 -23.62
N THR A 671 46.29 -9.37 -23.57
CA THR A 671 46.67 -10.33 -24.61
C THR A 671 45.88 -11.65 -24.49
N GLU A 672 45.77 -12.44 -25.56
CA GLU A 672 45.08 -13.76 -25.52
C GLU A 672 45.69 -14.73 -24.50
N THR A 673 46.99 -14.61 -24.23
CA THR A 673 47.69 -15.38 -23.20
C THR A 673 47.29 -14.95 -21.79
N ASP A 674 47.00 -13.67 -21.56
CA ASP A 674 46.51 -13.17 -20.28
C ASP A 674 45.05 -13.58 -20.03
N LYS A 675 44.23 -13.63 -21.09
CA LYS A 675 42.86 -14.17 -21.01
C LYS A 675 42.85 -15.65 -20.66
N ARG A 676 43.68 -16.48 -21.31
CA ARG A 676 43.78 -17.91 -20.97
C ARG A 676 44.32 -18.17 -19.55
N ARG A 677 45.15 -17.27 -19.03
CA ARG A 677 45.66 -17.36 -17.65
C ARG A 677 44.56 -17.03 -16.63
N LEU A 678 43.73 -16.04 -16.94
CA LEU A 678 42.56 -15.66 -16.13
C LEU A 678 41.44 -16.70 -16.20
N ASP A 679 41.17 -17.28 -17.37
CA ASP A 679 40.19 -18.37 -17.55
C ASP A 679 40.62 -19.64 -16.78
N ALA A 680 41.93 -19.92 -16.70
CA ALA A 680 42.48 -21.03 -15.91
C ALA A 680 42.50 -20.76 -14.39
N GLU A 681 42.65 -19.50 -13.97
CA GLU A 681 42.51 -19.07 -12.57
C GLU A 681 41.02 -19.14 -12.14
N GLU A 682 40.07 -18.87 -13.04
CA GLU A 682 38.62 -18.99 -12.82
C GLU A 682 38.14 -20.46 -12.79
N GLU A 683 38.74 -21.36 -13.59
CA GLU A 683 38.51 -22.81 -13.45
C GLU A 683 39.07 -23.38 -12.13
N GLN A 684 40.19 -22.83 -11.61
CA GLN A 684 40.75 -23.24 -10.31
C GLN A 684 39.96 -22.73 -9.10
N GLU A 685 39.41 -21.51 -9.14
CA GLU A 685 38.52 -21.01 -8.07
C GLU A 685 37.14 -21.68 -8.06
N SER A 686 36.71 -22.29 -9.17
CA SER A 686 35.46 -23.07 -9.25
C SER A 686 35.52 -24.47 -8.62
N THR A 687 36.70 -24.93 -8.17
CA THR A 687 36.91 -26.30 -7.65
C THR A 687 37.20 -26.37 -6.15
N GLY A 688 36.61 -25.45 -5.37
CA GLY A 688 36.51 -25.56 -3.90
C GLY A 688 35.66 -26.73 -3.40
N ASP A 689 35.69 -27.88 -4.07
CA ASP A 689 34.84 -29.03 -3.80
C ASP A 689 35.65 -30.35 -3.88
N ALA A 690 35.60 -31.12 -2.80
CA ALA A 690 36.17 -32.46 -2.69
C ALA A 690 35.34 -33.52 -3.45
N SER A 691 34.57 -33.12 -4.46
CA SER A 691 33.69 -33.98 -5.25
C SER A 691 34.36 -34.66 -6.45
N TYR A 692 35.60 -34.28 -6.82
CA TYR A 692 36.30 -34.93 -7.93
C TYR A 692 36.62 -36.41 -7.66
N VAL A 693 36.81 -36.78 -6.38
CA VAL A 693 36.97 -38.19 -5.98
C VAL A 693 35.63 -38.94 -5.99
N HIS A 694 34.50 -38.23 -5.96
CA HIS A 694 33.17 -38.82 -5.93
C HIS A 694 32.58 -39.11 -7.32
N ARG A 695 32.91 -38.35 -8.36
CA ARG A 695 32.42 -38.64 -9.73
C ARG A 695 33.07 -39.91 -10.30
N GLN A 696 34.39 -40.08 -10.12
CA GLN A 696 35.09 -41.33 -10.51
C GLN A 696 34.72 -42.55 -9.63
N ARG A 697 34.28 -42.35 -8.38
CA ARG A 697 33.79 -43.45 -7.52
C ARG A 697 32.31 -43.80 -7.73
N ALA A 698 31.47 -42.84 -8.11
CA ALA A 698 30.08 -43.12 -8.48
C ALA A 698 29.99 -43.88 -9.81
N GLU A 699 30.87 -43.59 -10.76
CA GLU A 699 30.98 -44.32 -12.04
C GLU A 699 31.57 -45.73 -11.87
N SER A 700 32.46 -45.95 -10.89
CA SER A 700 32.95 -47.30 -10.57
C SER A 700 31.98 -48.11 -9.70
N ALA A 701 31.13 -47.46 -8.90
CA ALA A 701 30.04 -48.12 -8.16
C ALA A 701 28.87 -48.53 -9.08
N SER A 702 28.57 -47.76 -10.13
CA SER A 702 27.54 -48.12 -11.12
C SER A 702 27.98 -49.30 -12.02
N GLN A 703 29.27 -49.40 -12.34
CA GLN A 703 29.83 -50.56 -13.06
C GLN A 703 29.84 -51.85 -12.23
N TYR A 704 30.07 -51.78 -10.91
CA TYR A 704 29.95 -52.94 -10.02
C TYR A 704 28.51 -53.42 -9.87
N SER A 705 27.54 -52.49 -9.89
CA SER A 705 26.11 -52.79 -9.80
C SER A 705 25.57 -53.50 -11.04
N ALA A 706 26.07 -53.14 -12.23
CA ALA A 706 25.70 -53.77 -13.50
C ALA A 706 26.29 -55.18 -13.67
N ALA A 707 27.49 -55.45 -13.14
CA ALA A 707 28.10 -56.77 -13.17
C ALA A 707 27.39 -57.80 -12.27
N VAL A 708 26.80 -57.33 -11.15
CA VAL A 708 26.02 -58.20 -10.24
C VAL A 708 24.63 -58.51 -10.82
N ALA A 709 24.01 -57.58 -11.55
CA ALA A 709 22.72 -57.80 -12.22
C ALA A 709 22.80 -58.78 -13.41
N ALA A 710 23.94 -58.87 -14.10
CA ALA A 710 24.13 -59.80 -15.23
C ALA A 710 24.41 -61.26 -14.81
N SER A 711 24.76 -61.52 -13.53
CA SER A 711 25.03 -62.88 -13.04
C SER A 711 23.80 -63.61 -12.48
N GLN A 712 22.66 -62.94 -12.32
CA GLN A 712 21.42 -63.54 -11.81
C GLN A 712 20.39 -63.96 -12.88
N GLN A 713 20.71 -63.85 -14.18
CA GLN A 713 19.83 -64.27 -15.28
C GLN A 713 20.22 -65.61 -15.95
N ARG A 714 20.95 -66.48 -15.24
CA ARG A 714 21.11 -67.89 -15.63
C ARG A 714 20.78 -68.82 -14.48
N GLY A 715 19.50 -69.17 -14.36
CA GLY A 715 19.10 -70.35 -13.61
C GLY A 715 17.69 -70.29 -13.07
N SER A 716 16.70 -70.68 -13.88
CA SER A 716 15.64 -71.62 -13.47
C SER A 716 14.54 -71.65 -14.52
N GLY A 717 14.51 -72.73 -15.30
CA GLY A 717 13.33 -73.15 -16.06
C GLY A 717 12.62 -74.28 -15.32
N ALA A 718 11.32 -74.05 -15.08
CA ALA A 718 10.20 -74.99 -15.14
C ALA A 718 9.88 -75.99 -14.01
N SER A 719 8.56 -76.05 -13.79
CA SER A 719 7.70 -77.06 -13.14
C SER A 719 7.69 -77.05 -11.60
N GLY A 720 6.56 -77.05 -10.90
CA GLY A 720 5.16 -77.23 -11.27
C GLY A 720 4.48 -78.17 -10.27
N GLN A 721 3.37 -77.71 -9.69
CA GLN A 721 2.35 -78.46 -8.91
C GLN A 721 2.66 -78.83 -7.44
N GLY A 722 1.92 -78.16 -6.53
CA GLY A 722 0.65 -78.73 -6.06
C GLY A 722 0.64 -79.55 -4.75
N SER A 723 -0.16 -79.03 -3.80
CA SER A 723 -0.94 -79.72 -2.75
C SER A 723 -0.35 -79.94 -1.34
N TYR A 724 -0.88 -79.12 -0.42
CA TYR A 724 -1.42 -79.40 0.92
C TYR A 724 -1.11 -80.76 1.60
N SER A 725 -0.59 -80.70 2.84
CA SER A 725 -1.38 -80.87 4.08
C SER A 725 -0.50 -81.26 5.29
N ARG A 726 -0.95 -80.83 6.49
CA ARG A 726 -0.53 -81.24 7.85
C ARG A 726 0.91 -80.88 8.25
N GLY A 727 1.18 -80.42 9.46
CA GLY A 727 0.34 -80.24 10.62
C GLY A 727 1.21 -79.87 11.82
N SER A 728 0.54 -79.32 12.82
CA SER A 728 0.82 -79.38 14.26
C SER A 728 2.15 -78.87 14.85
N SER A 729 1.91 -77.95 15.80
CA SER A 729 2.29 -77.96 17.22
C SER A 729 3.65 -77.40 17.66
N ALA A 730 3.49 -76.47 18.62
CA ALA A 730 4.36 -76.14 19.75
C ALA A 730 5.71 -75.54 19.38
N SER A 731 6.14 -74.41 19.95
CA SER A 731 5.75 -73.70 21.18
C SER A 731 6.35 -72.30 21.10
#